data_AF-A0A087XQE5-F1
#
_entry.id   AF-A0A087XQE5-F1
#
_cell.length_a   1.000
_cell.length_b   1.000
_cell.length_c   1.000
_cell.angle_alpha   90.00
_cell.angle_beta   90.00
_cell.angle_gamma   90.00
#
_symmetry.space_group_name_H-M   'P 1'
#
loop_
_entity.id
_entity.type
_entity.pdbx_description
1 polymer ?
#
loop_
_entity_poly.entity_id
_entity_poly.type
_entity_poly.pdbx_seq_one_letter_code
_entity_poly.pdbx_strand_id
1 'polypeptide(L)'
;PPPAPSVPVIVSEVKGHTVYLRCSFDSSSSSSVGFVVAWSRLSPEGRKEELRQEATIHTSALIELDGFNLRLGDRIYCSSSSFLLESPDIRGTPVESQEFFAGIKLKPEVSRVSENGRQHRLLVESSVPVPCPDGSFSSAEKCVLSLQLSTSSEDEDLLGADLSLSSCKVDLSQGRCSGQVCSRVLVHFSPNTDFIKDGERISQISVKPVVTQNFLWNGYSPEPVQITITDVPPAYCYSFTDPHMITFDGRYYENYQIGTFVLYKSDDRPFEVHVRQWECGSLVHAASCVCGFVAWDGGDVVAFDMCEGEMGDTKPRLSVKSRNAKRVKSGFRISESYQGRKVTITFSSGAFVRADVSDWGMSLTLRAPSSDQNHTLGLCGTYDGWPDNDFHSAGGAVLEQLQDFISEWRLPAGSSLFDSMPAVVNTPNIHTYCNCQADHLKPSLRSGSSCSNHRLVNFLTFIPALDVTAKYISSVELQKENKKPQLTSGRSESSPHPESFSYFFPEDHEFSVQPDGLPRWPTPAGLTQQQAQAQCERAVGNSSVAVGCRLLLAGSTVSRAVAMCVADLQLKDEPSWLNATLPLLENECERKLVEEWRRWEEHRDAASTLRCPDLCNGNGQCSELGCVCFPGFGSHDCSELTDQIPEINKLRKEGLCNIRQEDCSTIQVSGHGFKDSSQLKCEFVKEKIEDGESVTVSPWFVQATFLNETGLECRLPLEDNQGPADTVTNRAVTHWQIKVSNDGYSYSNAKILTLYDGGCQICSLDTEIMCTLREKTCIIGDLCYNEGESNPSNPCFTCRPDLSKHTWSKVEKNEPPLFQPPQMPLRSFQEESFIYQLQAQDLEGSVVLFSLVSGPKGASLSSAGLLVWKATSKPTDTHTFQFTVTDACSAEMHASVQVSVQSCDCLNAASCITNVNSPVGSAEYICVCPDGFTGWRCEVDVDDCKPNPCRLGRCVDQPNSFSCICPPGMTEEMQNVNFFTTLSILLFKSIKPVNFLTDSKNKKEKQELKKASGCFLAITVCRYPCGQNMECSLPNTCTCREGYTGYNCHTAVCRPDCQNQGRCVKPDMCECPVGYSGPSCEE
;
A
#
# COMPACT_ATOMS: atom_id res chain seq x y z
N PRO A 1 59.27 62.02 -18.53
CA PRO A 1 58.68 61.19 -17.46
C PRO A 1 59.06 59.72 -17.70
N PRO A 2 59.17 58.89 -16.66
CA PRO A 2 59.38 57.45 -16.81
C PRO A 2 58.13 56.79 -17.45
N PRO A 3 58.29 55.64 -18.15
CA PRO A 3 57.17 54.96 -18.80
C PRO A 3 56.23 54.34 -17.77
N ALA A 4 54.92 54.47 -17.98
CA ALA A 4 53.92 53.90 -17.08
C ALA A 4 53.98 52.34 -17.08
N PRO A 5 53.82 51.68 -15.92
CA PRO A 5 53.67 50.23 -15.84
C PRO A 5 52.33 49.76 -16.44
N SER A 6 52.16 48.45 -16.64
CA SER A 6 50.86 47.88 -17.00
C SER A 6 49.85 48.00 -15.85
N VAL A 7 48.56 47.81 -16.16
CA VAL A 7 47.47 47.85 -15.16
C VAL A 7 47.73 46.77 -14.09
N PRO A 8 47.90 47.13 -12.80
CA PRO A 8 48.23 46.15 -11.78
C PRO A 8 47.10 45.15 -11.52
N VAL A 9 47.46 43.90 -11.27
CA VAL A 9 46.53 42.82 -10.90
C VAL A 9 46.84 42.37 -9.47
N ILE A 10 45.81 42.34 -8.62
CA ILE A 10 45.89 41.80 -7.26
C ILE A 10 45.50 40.32 -7.28
N VAL A 11 46.36 39.47 -6.72
CA VAL A 11 46.15 38.03 -6.53
C VAL A 11 46.50 37.66 -5.09
N SER A 12 45.73 36.77 -4.47
CA SER A 12 45.98 36.25 -3.12
C SER A 12 46.88 35.01 -3.16
N GLU A 13 47.88 34.95 -2.27
CA GLU A 13 48.82 33.83 -2.14
C GLU A 13 49.06 33.46 -0.66
N VAL A 14 49.27 32.18 -0.36
CA VAL A 14 49.57 31.68 1.00
C VAL A 14 51.06 31.42 1.14
N LYS A 15 51.64 31.79 2.29
CA LYS A 15 53.01 31.41 2.70
C LYS A 15 52.97 30.89 4.14
N GLY A 16 53.10 29.58 4.30
CA GLY A 16 52.86 28.92 5.58
C GLY A 16 51.41 29.11 6.01
N HIS A 17 51.20 29.73 7.17
CA HIS A 17 49.86 30.00 7.71
C HIS A 17 49.28 31.36 7.28
N THR A 18 50.10 32.25 6.71
CA THR A 18 49.75 33.65 6.45
C THR A 18 49.30 33.87 5.01
N VAL A 19 48.27 34.70 4.83
CA VAL A 19 47.78 35.16 3.52
C VAL A 19 48.42 36.50 3.17
N TYR A 20 48.95 36.60 1.96
CA TYR A 20 49.42 37.85 1.36
C TYR A 20 48.58 38.19 0.13
N LEU A 21 48.31 39.48 -0.05
CA LEU A 21 47.86 40.01 -1.33
C LEU A 21 49.07 40.51 -2.11
N ARG A 22 49.20 40.00 -3.33
CA ARG A 22 50.28 40.34 -4.26
C ARG A 22 49.74 41.21 -5.39
N CYS A 23 50.22 42.45 -5.45
CA CYS A 23 49.99 43.33 -6.57
C CYS A 23 51.11 43.13 -7.60
N SER A 24 50.77 42.74 -8.83
CA SER A 24 51.74 42.44 -9.90
C SER A 24 51.46 43.29 -11.15
N PHE A 25 52.52 43.78 -11.80
CA PHE A 25 52.45 44.68 -12.95
C PHE A 25 53.74 44.55 -13.80
N ASP A 26 53.62 44.70 -15.11
CA ASP A 26 54.74 44.58 -16.04
C ASP A 26 55.31 45.94 -16.44
N SER A 27 56.56 45.95 -16.93
CA SER A 27 57.19 47.13 -17.51
C SER A 27 57.83 46.79 -18.85
N SER A 28 57.57 47.63 -19.86
CA SER A 28 58.14 47.52 -21.20
C SER A 28 59.48 48.26 -21.37
N SER A 29 60.10 48.69 -20.28
CA SER A 29 61.33 49.49 -20.31
C SER A 29 62.60 48.66 -20.25
N SER A 30 63.61 49.06 -21.03
CA SER A 30 64.97 48.50 -20.98
C SER A 30 65.92 49.29 -20.07
N SER A 31 65.45 50.32 -19.35
CA SER A 31 66.25 51.11 -18.43
C SER A 31 65.98 50.77 -16.97
N SER A 32 66.93 51.14 -16.10
CA SER A 32 66.91 50.90 -14.65
C SER A 32 65.83 51.74 -13.95
N VAL A 33 64.58 51.29 -14.00
CA VAL A 33 63.43 51.89 -13.32
C VAL A 33 63.16 51.22 -11.96
N GLY A 34 62.70 52.02 -11.00
CA GLY A 34 62.02 51.55 -9.80
C GLY A 34 60.52 51.85 -9.87
N PHE A 35 59.76 51.32 -8.92
CA PHE A 35 58.31 51.50 -8.82
C PHE A 35 57.93 51.93 -7.41
N VAL A 36 57.10 52.95 -7.28
CA VAL A 36 56.36 53.24 -6.04
C VAL A 36 54.99 52.61 -6.16
N VAL A 37 54.68 51.72 -5.21
CA VAL A 37 53.41 51.02 -5.11
C VAL A 37 52.67 51.50 -3.88
N ALA A 38 51.41 51.91 -4.04
CA ALA A 38 50.53 52.35 -2.95
C ALA A 38 49.26 51.50 -2.89
N TRP A 39 49.05 50.87 -1.73
CA TRP A 39 47.86 50.09 -1.40
C TRP A 39 46.82 50.98 -0.75
N SER A 40 45.56 50.83 -1.14
CA SER A 40 44.43 51.51 -0.51
C SER A 40 43.22 50.59 -0.33
N ARG A 41 42.35 50.90 0.63
CA ARG A 41 41.03 50.28 0.78
C ARG A 41 39.93 51.31 0.58
N LEU A 42 38.72 50.85 0.24
CA LEU A 42 37.52 51.67 0.26
C LEU A 42 36.93 51.71 1.68
N SER A 43 36.71 52.90 2.23
CA SER A 43 35.97 53.11 3.47
C SER A 43 34.45 52.90 3.26
N PRO A 44 33.66 52.72 4.33
CA PRO A 44 32.20 52.61 4.24
C PRO A 44 31.53 53.81 3.55
N GLU A 45 32.14 55.00 3.66
CA GLU A 45 31.71 56.25 3.03
C GLU A 45 32.19 56.40 1.57
N GLY A 46 32.73 55.34 0.97
CA GLY A 46 33.18 55.31 -0.42
C GLY A 46 34.49 56.06 -0.69
N ARG A 47 35.28 56.39 0.35
CA ARG A 47 36.57 57.08 0.21
C ARG A 47 37.72 56.10 0.13
N LYS A 48 38.76 56.39 -0.66
CA LYS A 48 39.98 55.56 -0.66
C LYS A 48 40.93 56.01 0.45
N GLU A 49 41.24 55.09 1.36
CA GLU A 49 42.22 55.26 2.43
C GLU A 49 43.54 54.60 2.01
N GLU A 50 44.65 55.34 1.91
CA GLU A 50 45.97 54.75 1.68
C GLU A 50 46.45 54.02 2.94
N LEU A 51 46.81 52.75 2.79
CA LEU A 51 47.23 51.86 3.87
C LEU A 51 48.76 51.77 3.99
N ARG A 52 49.45 51.73 2.84
CA ARG A 52 50.90 51.54 2.74
C ARG A 52 51.39 51.96 1.36
N GLN A 53 52.41 52.83 1.33
CA GLN A 53 53.19 53.14 0.14
C GLN A 53 54.63 52.64 0.32
N GLU A 54 55.17 51.97 -0.70
CA GLU A 54 56.53 51.43 -0.69
C GLU A 54 57.23 51.60 -2.06
N ALA A 55 58.55 51.69 -2.04
CA ALA A 55 59.39 51.71 -3.25
C ALA A 55 60.07 50.36 -3.45
N THR A 56 59.96 49.79 -4.65
CA THR A 56 60.49 48.48 -5.01
C THR A 56 61.15 48.51 -6.39
N ILE A 57 62.14 47.64 -6.61
CA ILE A 57 62.75 47.38 -7.93
C ILE A 57 62.13 46.16 -8.62
N HIS A 58 61.13 45.51 -8.01
CA HIS A 58 60.45 44.34 -8.53
C HIS A 58 59.09 44.70 -9.14
N THR A 59 58.68 43.94 -10.15
CA THR A 59 57.37 43.97 -10.83
C THR A 59 56.19 43.47 -9.97
N SER A 60 56.37 43.37 -8.65
CA SER A 60 55.28 43.09 -7.72
C SER A 60 55.59 43.53 -6.29
N ALA A 61 54.54 43.93 -5.57
CA ALA A 61 54.53 44.28 -4.15
C ALA A 61 53.65 43.28 -3.36
N LEU A 62 53.85 43.21 -2.04
CA LEU A 62 53.13 42.31 -1.14
C LEU A 62 52.61 43.07 0.09
N ILE A 63 51.37 42.80 0.48
CA ILE A 63 50.80 43.26 1.74
C ILE A 63 50.13 42.09 2.48
N GLU A 64 50.19 42.10 3.81
CA GLU A 64 49.66 41.01 4.64
C GLU A 64 48.16 41.21 4.90
N LEU A 65 47.38 40.13 4.86
CA LEU A 65 45.96 40.15 5.22
C LEU A 65 45.85 39.90 6.73
N ASP A 66 46.19 40.92 7.51
CA ASP A 66 46.51 40.82 8.95
C ASP A 66 45.30 40.80 9.90
N GLY A 67 44.10 41.14 9.43
CA GLY A 67 42.90 41.27 10.24
C GLY A 67 42.78 42.60 11.02
N PHE A 68 43.72 43.52 10.85
CA PHE A 68 43.77 44.80 11.57
C PHE A 68 43.78 46.00 10.61
N ASN A 69 44.78 46.07 9.73
CA ASN A 69 44.88 47.05 8.66
C ASN A 69 44.05 46.62 7.44
N LEU A 70 44.04 45.31 7.16
CA LEU A 70 43.31 44.66 6.07
C LEU A 70 42.46 43.51 6.59
N ARG A 71 41.15 43.58 6.39
CA ARG A 71 40.16 42.64 6.93
C ARG A 71 39.38 41.94 5.83
N LEU A 72 38.83 40.77 6.17
CA LEU A 72 37.86 40.11 5.30
C LEU A 72 36.59 40.98 5.20
N GLY A 73 36.15 41.25 3.97
CA GLY A 73 35.14 42.24 3.62
C GLY A 73 35.71 43.49 2.94
N ASP A 74 37.00 43.81 3.11
CA ASP A 74 37.60 45.02 2.54
C ASP A 74 37.65 44.97 1.00
N ARG A 75 37.38 46.12 0.36
CA ARG A 75 37.56 46.38 -1.08
C ARG A 75 38.87 47.12 -1.30
N ILE A 76 39.79 46.53 -2.04
CA ILE A 76 41.21 46.89 -2.03
C ILE A 76 41.66 47.26 -3.45
N TYR A 77 42.50 48.28 -3.54
CA TYR A 77 43.11 48.76 -4.78
C TYR A 77 44.63 48.88 -4.59
N CYS A 78 45.37 48.60 -5.66
CA CYS A 78 46.81 48.81 -5.74
C CYS A 78 47.09 49.78 -6.89
N SER A 79 47.82 50.85 -6.61
CA SER A 79 48.35 51.74 -7.65
C SER A 79 49.87 51.59 -7.74
N SER A 80 50.42 51.66 -8.96
CA SER A 80 51.86 51.63 -9.20
C SER A 80 52.27 52.79 -10.11
N SER A 81 53.39 53.42 -9.79
CA SER A 81 54.01 54.49 -10.59
C SER A 81 55.50 54.21 -10.73
N SER A 82 56.08 54.43 -11.90
CA SER A 82 57.50 54.24 -12.14
C SER A 82 58.33 55.47 -11.77
N PHE A 83 59.62 55.27 -11.48
CA PHE A 83 60.63 56.33 -11.34
C PHE A 83 61.96 55.86 -11.95
N LEU A 84 62.82 56.79 -12.36
CA LEU A 84 64.18 56.46 -12.80
C LEU A 84 65.08 56.33 -11.56
N LEU A 85 65.88 55.26 -11.45
CA LEU A 85 66.77 55.07 -10.28
C LEU A 85 67.82 56.18 -10.13
N GLU A 86 68.13 56.90 -11.20
CA GLU A 86 69.01 58.09 -11.21
C GLU A 86 68.32 59.38 -10.75
N SER A 87 66.98 59.44 -10.73
CA SER A 87 66.21 60.63 -10.37
C SER A 87 64.86 60.25 -9.71
N PRO A 88 64.86 59.72 -8.47
CA PRO A 88 63.67 59.15 -7.83
C PRO A 88 62.54 60.15 -7.54
N ASP A 89 62.83 61.45 -7.51
CA ASP A 89 61.84 62.51 -7.35
C ASP A 89 60.91 62.66 -8.57
N ILE A 90 61.34 62.19 -9.75
CA ILE A 90 60.59 62.28 -11.02
C ILE A 90 59.76 61.01 -11.22
N ARG A 91 58.58 60.99 -10.61
CA ARG A 91 57.60 59.90 -10.73
C ARG A 91 56.78 59.99 -12.03
N GLY A 92 56.36 58.84 -12.54
CA GLY A 92 55.38 58.71 -13.62
C GLY A 92 53.93 58.85 -13.12
N THR A 93 52.98 58.89 -14.04
CA THR A 93 51.55 58.82 -13.69
C THR A 93 51.23 57.45 -13.06
N PRO A 94 50.56 57.41 -11.88
CA PRO A 94 50.16 56.14 -11.28
C PRO A 94 49.08 55.44 -12.11
N VAL A 95 49.18 54.13 -12.22
CA VAL A 95 48.19 53.24 -12.85
C VAL A 95 47.61 52.35 -11.75
N GLU A 96 46.28 52.28 -11.66
CA GLU A 96 45.55 51.59 -10.59
C GLU A 96 44.94 50.25 -11.05
N SER A 97 44.86 49.29 -10.14
CA SER A 97 44.18 48.01 -10.32
C SER A 97 42.66 48.15 -10.40
N GLN A 98 42.00 47.10 -10.88
CA GLN A 98 40.58 46.88 -10.60
C GLN A 98 40.35 46.63 -9.09
N GLU A 99 39.09 46.72 -8.63
CA GLU A 99 38.70 46.36 -7.26
C GLU A 99 39.05 44.89 -6.98
N PHE A 100 39.76 44.63 -5.88
CA PHE A 100 39.91 43.31 -5.30
C PHE A 100 39.15 43.27 -3.97
N PHE A 101 38.07 42.49 -3.90
CA PHE A 101 37.39 42.20 -2.64
C PHE A 101 38.10 41.03 -1.95
N ALA A 102 38.53 41.18 -0.69
CA ALA A 102 39.11 40.10 0.08
C ALA A 102 38.06 39.43 0.98
N GLY A 103 37.57 38.23 0.64
CA GLY A 103 36.62 37.51 1.49
C GLY A 103 35.82 36.46 0.74
N ILE A 104 34.63 36.16 1.26
CA ILE A 104 33.64 35.29 0.62
C ILE A 104 32.48 36.14 0.09
N LYS A 105 32.00 35.83 -1.11
CA LYS A 105 30.76 36.40 -1.68
C LYS A 105 29.74 35.30 -1.95
N LEU A 106 28.52 35.52 -1.46
CA LEU A 106 27.33 34.78 -1.85
C LEU A 106 26.81 35.39 -3.17
N LYS A 107 26.52 34.55 -4.16
CA LYS A 107 26.03 34.95 -5.49
C LYS A 107 24.85 34.06 -5.90
N PRO A 108 23.59 34.50 -5.69
CA PRO A 108 22.44 33.79 -6.22
C PRO A 108 22.35 33.96 -7.73
N GLU A 109 21.82 32.95 -8.41
CA GLU A 109 21.52 32.94 -9.85
C GLU A 109 20.42 33.94 -10.22
N VAL A 110 19.45 34.12 -9.33
CA VAL A 110 18.34 35.09 -9.42
C VAL A 110 18.00 35.61 -8.02
N SER A 111 17.67 36.90 -7.92
CA SER A 111 17.27 37.56 -6.66
C SER A 111 15.75 37.64 -6.45
N ARG A 112 14.96 37.22 -7.45
CA ARG A 112 13.50 37.05 -7.35
C ARG A 112 13.13 35.68 -7.90
N VAL A 113 12.28 34.96 -7.17
CA VAL A 113 11.83 33.59 -7.43
C VAL A 113 10.35 33.45 -7.02
N SER A 114 9.70 32.33 -7.36
CA SER A 114 8.30 32.08 -7.02
C SER A 114 8.09 30.65 -6.49
N GLU A 115 6.99 30.39 -5.80
CA GLU A 115 6.66 29.10 -5.16
C GLU A 115 6.42 27.90 -6.11
N ASN A 116 6.84 27.97 -7.38
CA ASN A 116 6.66 26.88 -8.36
C ASN A 116 7.53 25.62 -8.09
N GLY A 117 8.04 25.44 -6.87
CA GLY A 117 8.82 24.28 -6.44
C GLY A 117 10.20 24.11 -7.12
N ARG A 118 10.63 25.07 -7.94
CA ARG A 118 11.89 25.03 -8.70
C ARG A 118 13.12 25.25 -7.81
N GLN A 119 14.21 24.56 -8.13
CA GLN A 119 15.51 24.79 -7.50
C GLN A 119 16.29 25.89 -8.22
N HIS A 120 16.91 26.77 -7.43
CA HIS A 120 17.74 27.89 -7.88
C HIS A 120 19.15 27.78 -7.28
N ARG A 121 20.16 28.33 -7.96
CA ARG A 121 21.57 28.11 -7.61
C ARG A 121 22.14 29.26 -6.80
N LEU A 122 22.73 28.94 -5.64
CA LEU A 122 23.56 29.85 -4.85
C LEU A 122 25.03 29.42 -4.99
N LEU A 123 25.83 30.27 -5.62
CA LEU A 123 27.27 30.08 -5.71
C LEU A 123 27.95 30.83 -4.56
N VAL A 124 28.73 30.13 -3.74
CA VAL A 124 29.53 30.72 -2.67
C VAL A 124 31.00 30.67 -3.09
N GLU A 125 31.61 31.84 -3.33
CA GLU A 125 32.99 31.95 -3.82
C GLU A 125 33.88 32.66 -2.79
N SER A 126 35.10 32.16 -2.60
CA SER A 126 36.15 32.86 -1.84
C SER A 126 37.23 33.40 -2.77
N SER A 127 37.56 34.68 -2.62
CA SER A 127 38.76 35.31 -3.22
C SER A 127 40.02 35.15 -2.38
N VAL A 128 39.88 34.58 -1.19
CA VAL A 128 40.98 34.33 -0.24
C VAL A 128 41.18 32.81 -0.10
N PRO A 129 42.41 32.30 -0.27
CA PRO A 129 42.69 30.87 -0.11
C PRO A 129 42.57 30.45 1.35
N VAL A 130 42.09 29.22 1.59
CA VAL A 130 42.00 28.62 2.93
C VAL A 130 43.41 28.23 3.41
N PRO A 131 43.96 28.81 4.49
CA PRO A 131 45.27 28.46 5.00
C PRO A 131 45.17 27.26 5.95
N CYS A 132 45.88 26.20 5.63
CA CYS A 132 45.89 24.92 6.34
C CYS A 132 47.14 24.82 7.24
N PRO A 133 47.06 24.19 8.42
CA PRO A 133 48.25 23.95 9.24
C PRO A 133 49.09 22.79 8.69
N ASP A 134 50.34 23.08 8.32
CA ASP A 134 51.29 22.08 7.81
C ASP A 134 51.88 21.20 8.92
N GLY A 135 52.05 19.89 8.65
CA GLY A 135 53.05 19.08 9.37
C GLY A 135 52.76 17.59 9.59
N SER A 136 51.51 17.13 9.54
CA SER A 136 51.16 15.73 9.89
C SER A 136 50.50 14.96 8.74
N PHE A 137 51.29 14.22 7.97
CA PHE A 137 50.76 13.24 7.01
C PHE A 137 50.26 11.96 7.72
N SER A 138 49.03 12.02 8.20
CA SER A 138 48.15 10.85 8.37
C SER A 138 46.97 10.95 7.40
N SER A 139 46.37 9.83 7.04
CA SER A 139 45.51 9.72 5.86
C SER A 139 44.11 10.36 6.00
N ALA A 140 43.68 10.99 4.90
CA ALA A 140 42.30 11.17 4.44
C ALA A 140 41.46 12.40 4.87
N GLU A 141 41.95 13.31 5.72
CA GLU A 141 41.24 14.58 5.96
C GLU A 141 41.53 15.63 4.86
N LYS A 142 40.48 16.19 4.27
CA LYS A 142 40.58 17.29 3.28
C LYS A 142 40.62 18.62 4.03
N CYS A 143 41.60 19.47 3.74
CA CYS A 143 41.57 20.84 4.26
C CYS A 143 40.39 21.62 3.64
N VAL A 144 39.43 21.99 4.49
CA VAL A 144 38.21 22.72 4.14
C VAL A 144 37.92 23.81 5.17
N LEU A 145 37.34 24.92 4.71
CA LEU A 145 36.71 25.92 5.57
C LEU A 145 35.21 25.64 5.59
N SER A 146 34.72 25.13 6.72
CA SER A 146 33.29 24.91 6.96
C SER A 146 32.57 26.24 7.23
N LEU A 147 31.54 26.51 6.44
CA LEU A 147 30.59 27.61 6.66
C LEU A 147 29.24 27.02 7.09
N GLN A 148 28.64 27.60 8.12
CA GLN A 148 27.27 27.30 8.52
C GLN A 148 26.35 28.35 7.91
N LEU A 149 25.49 27.96 6.98
CA LEU A 149 24.49 28.83 6.37
C LEU A 149 23.30 29.02 7.33
N SER A 150 22.66 30.18 7.23
CA SER A 150 21.41 30.49 7.92
C SER A 150 20.40 31.22 7.05
N THR A 151 19.13 30.88 7.23
CA THR A 151 17.98 31.53 6.60
C THR A 151 17.19 32.33 7.65
N SER A 152 16.63 33.46 7.23
CA SER A 152 15.69 34.28 8.01
C SER A 152 14.73 35.00 7.07
N SER A 153 13.44 34.97 7.36
CA SER A 153 12.34 35.39 6.49
C SER A 153 11.54 36.54 7.13
N GLU A 154 10.90 37.37 6.32
CA GLU A 154 9.86 38.28 6.81
C GLU A 154 8.66 37.49 7.38
N ASP A 155 8.05 38.00 8.46
CA ASP A 155 6.96 37.39 9.23
C ASP A 155 7.17 35.94 9.70
N GLU A 156 8.42 35.49 9.87
CA GLU A 156 8.77 34.11 10.21
C GLU A 156 8.19 33.61 11.55
N ASP A 157 7.97 34.49 12.54
CA ASP A 157 7.29 34.17 13.82
C ASP A 157 5.79 33.81 13.63
N LEU A 158 5.18 34.12 12.48
CA LEU A 158 3.76 33.95 12.16
C LEU A 158 3.50 32.91 11.06
N LEU A 159 4.31 32.95 10.00
CA LEU A 159 4.13 32.15 8.78
C LEU A 159 5.18 31.03 8.67
N GLY A 160 6.26 31.09 9.45
CA GLY A 160 7.38 30.16 9.36
C GLY A 160 8.39 30.52 8.27
N ALA A 161 9.36 29.63 8.07
CA ALA A 161 10.43 29.83 7.10
C ALA A 161 9.92 29.66 5.67
N ASP A 162 10.23 30.64 4.83
CA ASP A 162 9.78 30.78 3.44
C ASP A 162 10.80 30.16 2.45
N LEU A 163 12.07 30.00 2.86
CA LEU A 163 13.14 29.48 2.02
C LEU A 163 13.85 28.24 2.62
N SER A 164 14.00 27.19 1.81
CA SER A 164 14.82 26.00 2.10
C SER A 164 16.16 26.01 1.36
N LEU A 165 17.20 25.47 1.99
CA LEU A 165 18.52 25.22 1.37
C LEU A 165 18.79 23.72 1.18
N SER A 166 19.60 23.35 0.20
CA SER A 166 20.01 21.95 0.00
C SER A 166 21.03 21.44 1.03
N SER A 167 21.59 22.34 1.84
CA SER A 167 22.40 22.03 3.04
C SER A 167 22.56 23.28 3.89
N CYS A 168 22.48 23.15 5.22
CA CYS A 168 22.86 24.22 6.15
C CYS A 168 24.37 24.32 6.39
N LYS A 169 25.18 23.37 5.89
CA LYS A 169 26.65 23.38 6.03
C LYS A 169 27.31 23.21 4.67
N VAL A 170 28.30 24.03 4.35
CA VAL A 170 29.09 23.93 3.11
C VAL A 170 30.58 24.05 3.40
N ASP A 171 31.38 23.28 2.67
CA ASP A 171 32.82 23.14 2.90
C ASP A 171 33.61 23.68 1.70
N LEU A 172 34.25 24.84 1.86
CA LEU A 172 35.15 25.43 0.85
C LEU A 172 36.52 24.73 0.93
N SER A 173 36.86 23.92 -0.07
CA SER A 173 38.16 23.24 -0.14
C SER A 173 39.31 24.19 -0.46
N GLN A 174 40.51 23.85 0.01
CA GLN A 174 41.73 24.51 -0.44
C GLN A 174 41.93 24.34 -1.96
N GLY A 175 42.27 25.43 -2.65
CA GLY A 175 42.51 25.46 -4.10
C GLY A 175 43.54 26.52 -4.48
N ARG A 176 44.10 26.42 -5.69
CA ARG A 176 44.95 27.47 -6.26
C ARG A 176 44.05 28.59 -6.81
N CYS A 177 44.35 29.83 -6.44
CA CYS A 177 43.66 31.00 -6.97
C CYS A 177 43.84 31.12 -8.49
N SER A 178 42.72 31.20 -9.21
CA SER A 178 42.66 31.27 -10.67
C SER A 178 41.90 32.53 -11.06
N GLY A 179 42.61 33.64 -11.20
CA GLY A 179 42.02 34.98 -11.13
C GLY A 179 41.64 35.33 -9.69
N GLN A 180 40.58 36.12 -9.50
CA GLN A 180 40.11 36.55 -8.16
C GLN A 180 39.34 35.48 -7.37
N VAL A 181 39.38 34.20 -7.75
CA VAL A 181 38.66 33.10 -7.06
C VAL A 181 39.60 31.95 -6.71
N CYS A 182 39.60 31.55 -5.45
CA CYS A 182 40.47 30.51 -4.88
C CYS A 182 39.72 29.23 -4.47
N SER A 183 38.44 29.36 -4.10
CA SER A 183 37.55 28.23 -3.82
C SER A 183 36.11 28.61 -4.16
N ARG A 184 35.29 27.63 -4.54
CA ARG A 184 33.86 27.82 -4.77
C ARG A 184 33.08 26.57 -4.39
N VAL A 185 31.87 26.75 -3.86
CA VAL A 185 30.91 25.68 -3.60
C VAL A 185 29.53 26.10 -4.12
N LEU A 186 28.78 25.12 -4.65
CA LEU A 186 27.42 25.31 -5.14
C LEU A 186 26.43 24.76 -4.11
N VAL A 187 25.42 25.56 -3.80
CA VAL A 187 24.26 25.20 -2.98
C VAL A 187 23.03 25.41 -3.85
N HIS A 188 21.97 24.65 -3.62
CA HIS A 188 20.66 24.95 -4.18
C HIS A 188 19.77 25.55 -3.09
N PHE A 189 18.94 26.52 -3.47
CA PHE A 189 17.84 27.01 -2.66
C PHE A 189 16.53 26.74 -3.38
N SER A 190 15.44 26.71 -2.62
CA SER A 190 14.09 26.60 -3.15
C SER A 190 13.17 27.40 -2.24
N PRO A 191 12.27 28.22 -2.78
CA PRO A 191 11.08 28.61 -2.07
C PRO A 191 10.39 27.37 -1.49
N ASN A 192 9.77 27.54 -0.33
CA ASN A 192 8.82 26.56 0.15
C ASN A 192 7.51 26.70 -0.65
N THR A 193 6.47 25.97 -0.22
CA THR A 193 5.12 26.14 -0.77
C THR A 193 4.18 26.01 0.41
N ASP A 194 3.69 27.13 0.95
CA ASP A 194 2.83 27.14 2.14
C ASP A 194 1.33 27.32 1.84
N PHE A 195 1.01 27.68 0.59
CA PHE A 195 -0.35 27.87 0.05
C PHE A 195 -1.12 29.07 0.64
N ILE A 196 -0.47 29.92 1.42
CA ILE A 196 -1.03 31.17 1.91
C ILE A 196 -0.80 32.25 0.83
N LYS A 197 -1.69 33.24 0.76
CA LYS A 197 -1.53 34.39 -0.14
C LYS A 197 -0.95 35.58 0.61
N ASP A 198 0.36 35.56 0.85
CA ASP A 198 1.04 36.60 1.63
C ASP A 198 1.78 37.66 0.78
N GLY A 199 1.98 37.41 -0.52
CA GLY A 199 2.26 38.39 -1.56
C GLY A 199 3.69 38.35 -2.10
N GLU A 200 4.53 39.27 -1.63
CA GLU A 200 5.98 39.24 -1.86
C GLU A 200 6.69 39.30 -0.51
N ARG A 201 7.50 38.29 -0.19
CA ARG A 201 8.31 38.23 1.05
C ARG A 201 9.80 38.28 0.72
N ILE A 202 10.58 38.87 1.62
CA ILE A 202 12.04 38.90 1.52
C ILE A 202 12.62 37.86 2.48
N SER A 203 13.25 36.84 1.88
CA SER A 203 14.04 35.83 2.59
C SER A 203 15.54 36.13 2.44
N GLN A 204 16.26 36.17 3.55
CA GLN A 204 17.69 36.47 3.60
C GLN A 204 18.53 35.21 3.85
N ILE A 205 19.48 34.94 2.95
CA ILE A 205 20.51 33.91 3.13
C ILE A 205 21.76 34.57 3.72
N SER A 206 22.26 34.01 4.81
CA SER A 206 23.40 34.47 5.60
C SER A 206 24.33 33.31 5.94
N VAL A 207 25.48 33.62 6.54
CA VAL A 207 26.42 32.64 7.11
C VAL A 207 26.61 33.00 8.58
N LYS A 208 26.35 32.06 9.50
CA LYS A 208 26.62 32.24 10.94
C LYS A 208 28.14 32.45 11.12
N PRO A 209 28.60 33.30 12.07
CA PRO A 209 30.02 33.65 12.21
C PRO A 209 30.94 32.43 12.23
N VAL A 210 31.94 32.44 11.35
CA VAL A 210 32.75 31.24 11.05
C VAL A 210 33.60 30.85 12.27
N VAL A 211 33.43 29.63 12.78
CA VAL A 211 34.18 29.11 13.93
C VAL A 211 35.36 28.27 13.43
N THR A 212 36.59 28.71 13.70
CA THR A 212 37.81 28.01 13.24
C THR A 212 39.04 28.39 14.06
N GLN A 213 40.07 27.55 14.03
CA GLN A 213 41.36 27.84 14.66
C GLN A 213 42.18 28.92 13.90
N ASN A 214 41.81 29.23 12.65
CA ASN A 214 42.50 30.22 11.84
C ASN A 214 42.02 31.65 12.18
N PHE A 215 42.91 32.46 12.77
CA PHE A 215 42.61 33.83 13.24
C PHE A 215 41.97 34.74 12.18
N LEU A 216 42.40 34.65 10.91
CA LEU A 216 41.87 35.47 9.81
C LEU A 216 40.39 35.21 9.54
N TRP A 217 39.97 33.95 9.68
CA TRP A 217 38.61 33.50 9.35
C TRP A 217 37.68 33.43 10.57
N ASN A 218 38.22 33.33 11.78
CA ASN A 218 37.43 33.11 12.98
C ASN A 218 36.61 34.36 13.36
N GLY A 219 35.29 34.20 13.45
CA GLY A 219 34.33 35.28 13.69
C GLY A 219 33.95 36.08 12.44
N TYR A 220 34.51 35.79 11.26
CA TYR A 220 34.11 36.45 10.01
C TYR A 220 32.67 36.06 9.63
N SER A 221 31.92 37.06 9.17
CA SER A 221 30.60 36.89 8.55
C SER A 221 30.60 37.61 7.19
N PRO A 222 30.43 36.88 6.07
CA PRO A 222 30.17 37.47 4.75
C PRO A 222 28.93 38.38 4.72
N GLU A 223 28.86 39.25 3.70
CA GLU A 223 27.63 40.00 3.38
C GLU A 223 26.49 39.01 3.02
N PRO A 224 25.28 39.15 3.60
CA PRO A 224 24.14 38.31 3.28
C PRO A 224 23.53 38.68 1.91
N VAL A 225 22.70 37.79 1.37
CA VAL A 225 21.94 38.05 0.14
C VAL A 225 20.44 37.94 0.39
N GLN A 226 19.68 38.87 -0.18
CA GLN A 226 18.22 38.88 -0.12
C GLN A 226 17.63 38.25 -1.38
N ILE A 227 16.58 37.46 -1.19
CA ILE A 227 15.79 36.77 -2.21
C ILE A 227 14.34 37.20 -2.01
N THR A 228 13.73 37.84 -3.00
CA THR A 228 12.28 38.08 -3.01
C THR A 228 11.58 36.81 -3.50
N ILE A 229 10.66 36.28 -2.70
CA ILE A 229 9.77 35.18 -3.05
C ILE A 229 8.39 35.78 -3.36
N THR A 230 7.68 35.20 -4.34
CA THR A 230 6.35 35.64 -4.77
C THR A 230 5.40 34.44 -4.80
N ASP A 231 4.20 34.61 -4.24
CA ASP A 231 3.13 33.59 -4.22
C ASP A 231 2.95 32.89 -5.58
N VAL A 232 2.65 31.59 -5.55
CA VAL A 232 1.98 30.92 -6.68
C VAL A 232 0.76 30.18 -6.10
N PRO A 233 -0.48 30.64 -6.37
CA PRO A 233 -1.65 30.06 -5.74
C PRO A 233 -1.90 28.63 -6.26
N PRO A 234 -2.17 27.65 -5.37
CA PRO A 234 -2.54 26.30 -5.78
C PRO A 234 -3.91 26.28 -6.46
N ALA A 235 -4.11 25.38 -7.41
CA ALA A 235 -5.41 25.16 -8.04
C ALA A 235 -6.19 24.02 -7.39
N TYR A 236 -7.52 24.16 -7.43
CA TYR A 236 -8.47 23.19 -6.88
C TYR A 236 -9.41 22.74 -7.99
N CYS A 237 -9.52 21.43 -8.17
CA CYS A 237 -10.45 20.78 -9.09
C CYS A 237 -11.49 20.01 -8.28
N TYR A 238 -12.71 19.97 -8.79
CA TYR A 238 -13.86 19.42 -8.08
C TYR A 238 -14.70 18.50 -8.98
N SER A 239 -15.19 17.42 -8.38
CA SER A 239 -16.19 16.51 -8.93
C SER A 239 -17.23 16.31 -7.84
N PHE A 240 -18.29 17.10 -7.85
CA PHE A 240 -19.38 17.03 -6.87
C PHE A 240 -20.61 16.39 -7.51
N THR A 241 -21.38 15.66 -6.69
CA THR A 241 -22.65 15.03 -7.10
C THR A 241 -22.50 14.25 -8.41
N ASP A 242 -23.48 14.32 -9.31
CA ASP A 242 -23.47 13.61 -10.58
C ASP A 242 -24.30 14.38 -11.63
N PRO A 243 -23.69 15.36 -12.32
CA PRO A 243 -22.49 15.10 -13.10
C PRO A 243 -21.41 16.19 -12.93
N HIS A 244 -21.46 16.99 -11.87
CA HIS A 244 -20.88 18.34 -11.85
C HIS A 244 -19.34 18.37 -11.67
N MET A 245 -18.66 18.84 -12.71
CA MET A 245 -17.21 19.01 -12.76
C MET A 245 -16.82 20.50 -12.75
N ILE A 246 -15.75 20.83 -12.02
CA ILE A 246 -15.11 22.16 -12.05
C ILE A 246 -13.60 21.97 -12.18
N THR A 247 -13.00 22.54 -13.22
CA THR A 247 -11.56 22.45 -13.51
C THR A 247 -10.71 23.31 -12.57
N PHE A 248 -9.38 23.12 -12.64
CA PHE A 248 -8.39 23.92 -11.93
C PHE A 248 -8.51 25.43 -12.22
N ASP A 249 -8.84 25.81 -13.46
CA ASP A 249 -9.04 27.20 -13.88
C ASP A 249 -10.52 27.66 -13.80
N GLY A 250 -11.39 26.82 -13.23
CA GLY A 250 -12.73 27.17 -12.77
C GLY A 250 -13.87 26.95 -13.77
N ARG A 251 -13.61 26.35 -14.94
CA ARG A 251 -14.63 25.97 -15.94
C ARG A 251 -15.54 24.89 -15.37
N TYR A 252 -16.83 25.18 -15.38
CA TYR A 252 -17.88 24.22 -15.05
C TYR A 252 -18.27 23.40 -16.28
N TYR A 253 -18.47 22.10 -16.10
CA TYR A 253 -19.09 21.21 -17.08
C TYR A 253 -19.74 20.00 -16.40
N GLU A 254 -20.38 19.14 -17.19
CA GLU A 254 -21.11 17.97 -16.70
C GLU A 254 -20.58 16.69 -17.39
N ASN A 255 -20.12 15.72 -16.61
CA ASN A 255 -19.77 14.38 -17.11
C ASN A 255 -20.86 13.36 -16.73
N TYR A 256 -21.63 12.89 -17.72
CA TYR A 256 -22.65 11.85 -17.58
C TYR A 256 -22.14 10.44 -17.99
N GLN A 257 -20.84 10.27 -18.29
CA GLN A 257 -20.29 8.99 -18.72
C GLN A 257 -19.79 8.15 -17.53
N ILE A 258 -20.31 6.93 -17.41
CA ILE A 258 -19.81 5.90 -16.50
C ILE A 258 -18.41 5.40 -16.90
N GLY A 259 -17.76 4.66 -16.00
CA GLY A 259 -16.46 4.01 -16.22
C GLY A 259 -15.30 4.67 -15.49
N THR A 260 -14.07 4.45 -15.96
CA THR A 260 -12.85 4.92 -15.27
C THR A 260 -12.13 5.98 -16.11
N PHE A 261 -11.66 7.06 -15.47
CA PHE A 261 -11.07 8.22 -16.14
C PHE A 261 -9.79 8.73 -15.46
N VAL A 262 -8.90 9.39 -16.20
CA VAL A 262 -7.79 10.19 -15.65
C VAL A 262 -8.34 11.54 -15.19
N LEU A 263 -8.41 11.74 -13.87
CA LEU A 263 -8.95 12.98 -13.31
C LEU A 263 -7.89 14.08 -13.27
N TYR A 264 -6.70 13.78 -12.75
CA TYR A 264 -5.55 14.68 -12.70
C TYR A 264 -4.25 13.89 -12.85
N LYS A 265 -3.43 14.27 -13.82
CA LYS A 265 -2.09 13.75 -14.10
C LYS A 265 -1.10 14.93 -14.11
N SER A 266 0.09 14.72 -13.58
CA SER A 266 1.23 15.65 -13.65
C SER A 266 2.21 15.16 -14.72
N ASP A 267 2.81 16.06 -15.51
CA ASP A 267 3.87 15.68 -16.48
C ASP A 267 5.30 15.99 -15.99
N ASP A 268 5.48 16.93 -15.03
CA ASP A 268 6.76 17.19 -14.35
C ASP A 268 7.15 16.08 -13.35
N ARG A 269 6.18 15.44 -12.68
CA ARG A 269 6.43 14.37 -11.68
C ARG A 269 5.56 13.13 -11.90
N PRO A 270 5.98 11.94 -11.40
CA PRO A 270 5.18 10.72 -11.42
C PRO A 270 4.02 10.78 -10.41
N PHE A 271 3.01 11.61 -10.70
CA PHE A 271 1.80 11.77 -9.91
C PHE A 271 0.56 11.70 -10.80
N GLU A 272 -0.39 10.83 -10.46
CA GLU A 272 -1.58 10.58 -11.26
C GLU A 272 -2.74 10.08 -10.39
N VAL A 273 -3.94 10.59 -10.68
CA VAL A 273 -5.19 10.29 -9.97
C VAL A 273 -6.23 9.83 -10.98
N HIS A 274 -6.73 8.61 -10.83
CA HIS A 274 -7.86 8.09 -11.59
C HIS A 274 -9.13 8.14 -10.73
N VAL A 275 -10.27 8.30 -11.40
CA VAL A 275 -11.61 8.25 -10.81
C VAL A 275 -12.45 7.16 -11.49
N ARG A 276 -13.30 6.47 -10.73
CA ARG A 276 -14.27 5.48 -11.25
C ARG A 276 -15.68 5.98 -10.95
N GLN A 277 -16.55 5.97 -11.96
CA GLN A 277 -17.93 6.43 -11.90
C GLN A 277 -18.90 5.28 -12.25
N TRP A 278 -19.92 5.08 -11.44
CA TRP A 278 -21.01 4.12 -11.67
C TRP A 278 -22.28 4.83 -12.14
N GLU A 279 -23.26 4.10 -12.69
CA GLU A 279 -24.60 4.66 -12.88
C GLU A 279 -25.29 4.82 -11.52
N CYS A 280 -25.91 5.98 -11.33
CA CYS A 280 -26.73 6.29 -10.15
C CYS A 280 -27.98 7.10 -10.53
N GLY A 281 -28.35 7.10 -11.80
CA GLY A 281 -29.47 7.86 -12.37
C GLY A 281 -30.84 7.51 -11.77
N SER A 282 -31.84 8.34 -12.07
CA SER A 282 -33.23 7.96 -11.79
C SER A 282 -33.74 7.01 -12.88
N LEU A 283 -34.86 6.32 -12.63
CA LEU A 283 -35.53 5.42 -13.59
C LEU A 283 -35.93 6.08 -14.94
N VAL A 284 -35.73 7.40 -15.08
CA VAL A 284 -36.05 8.20 -16.27
C VAL A 284 -34.80 8.88 -16.86
N HIS A 285 -33.77 9.15 -16.06
CA HIS A 285 -32.60 9.93 -16.43
C HIS A 285 -31.30 9.31 -15.90
N ALA A 286 -30.50 8.74 -16.80
CA ALA A 286 -29.15 8.23 -16.54
C ALA A 286 -28.19 9.36 -16.10
N ALA A 287 -27.37 9.08 -15.10
CA ALA A 287 -26.35 9.99 -14.57
C ALA A 287 -25.26 9.18 -13.81
N SER A 288 -24.05 9.75 -13.70
CA SER A 288 -22.85 9.01 -13.27
C SER A 288 -22.17 9.60 -12.02
N CYS A 289 -22.28 8.90 -10.90
CA CYS A 289 -21.67 9.29 -9.61
C CYS A 289 -20.27 8.71 -9.48
N VAL A 290 -19.35 9.42 -8.81
CA VAL A 290 -18.07 8.84 -8.41
C VAL A 290 -18.29 7.79 -7.31
N CYS A 291 -17.79 6.57 -7.56
CA CYS A 291 -17.78 5.47 -6.60
C CYS A 291 -16.38 5.14 -6.06
N GLY A 292 -15.32 5.79 -6.56
CA GLY A 292 -13.99 5.61 -6.01
C GLY A 292 -12.91 6.44 -6.72
N PHE A 293 -11.76 6.58 -6.05
CA PHE A 293 -10.56 7.15 -6.64
C PHE A 293 -9.31 6.35 -6.26
N VAL A 294 -8.26 6.52 -7.06
CA VAL A 294 -6.93 5.98 -6.78
C VAL A 294 -5.86 6.97 -7.19
N ALA A 295 -4.88 7.18 -6.33
CA ALA A 295 -3.79 8.12 -6.51
C ALA A 295 -2.43 7.42 -6.39
N TRP A 296 -1.50 7.79 -7.27
CA TRP A 296 -0.12 7.32 -7.29
C TRP A 296 0.84 8.48 -7.09
N ASP A 297 1.82 8.32 -6.20
CA ASP A 297 2.92 9.28 -5.96
C ASP A 297 4.26 8.54 -5.95
N GLY A 298 4.89 8.41 -7.13
CA GLY A 298 6.27 7.94 -7.35
C GLY A 298 6.68 6.54 -6.87
N GLY A 299 5.86 5.83 -6.08
CA GLY A 299 6.22 4.55 -5.45
C GLY A 299 5.25 4.02 -4.40
N ASP A 300 4.34 4.87 -3.92
CA ASP A 300 3.15 4.48 -3.15
C ASP A 300 1.89 4.67 -4.03
N VAL A 301 0.97 3.69 -4.03
CA VAL A 301 -0.38 3.81 -4.62
C VAL A 301 -1.41 3.67 -3.50
N VAL A 302 -2.38 4.58 -3.45
CA VAL A 302 -3.46 4.57 -2.45
C VAL A 302 -4.80 4.65 -3.18
N ALA A 303 -5.67 3.67 -2.94
CA ALA A 303 -7.01 3.59 -3.51
C ALA A 303 -8.07 3.66 -2.42
N PHE A 304 -9.20 4.28 -2.74
CA PHE A 304 -10.38 4.43 -1.90
C PHE A 304 -11.61 4.13 -2.75
N ASP A 305 -12.18 2.93 -2.59
CA ASP A 305 -13.08 2.31 -3.57
C ASP A 305 -14.34 1.75 -2.89
N MET A 306 -15.53 2.17 -3.34
CA MET A 306 -16.83 1.59 -2.97
C MET A 306 -17.62 1.06 -4.17
N CYS A 307 -16.98 0.88 -5.33
CA CYS A 307 -17.61 0.41 -6.57
C CYS A 307 -17.92 -1.10 -6.58
N GLU A 308 -17.35 -1.90 -5.67
CA GLU A 308 -17.48 -3.38 -5.63
C GLU A 308 -18.86 -3.90 -5.13
N GLY A 309 -19.96 -3.19 -5.40
CA GLY A 309 -21.31 -3.60 -4.96
C GLY A 309 -22.42 -2.59 -5.30
N GLU A 310 -23.60 -2.81 -4.72
CA GLU A 310 -24.83 -2.05 -5.01
C GLU A 310 -24.91 -0.69 -4.30
N MET A 311 -25.50 0.30 -4.97
CA MET A 311 -25.67 1.67 -4.48
C MET A 311 -26.40 1.70 -3.12
N GLY A 312 -25.84 2.43 -2.14
CA GLY A 312 -26.35 2.48 -0.76
C GLY A 312 -26.05 1.25 0.11
N ASP A 313 -25.39 0.21 -0.41
CA ASP A 313 -24.96 -0.97 0.36
C ASP A 313 -23.43 -1.22 0.32
N THR A 314 -22.60 -0.27 -0.14
CA THR A 314 -21.12 -0.40 -0.11
C THR A 314 -20.43 0.53 0.88
N LYS A 315 -19.48 -0.03 1.65
CA LYS A 315 -18.53 0.73 2.48
C LYS A 315 -17.23 0.95 1.71
N PRO A 316 -16.68 2.19 1.64
CA PRO A 316 -15.42 2.44 0.95
C PRO A 316 -14.24 1.71 1.60
N ARG A 317 -13.50 1.00 0.76
CA ARG A 317 -12.31 0.22 1.07
C ARG A 317 -11.07 1.06 0.77
N LEU A 318 -10.32 1.42 1.81
CA LEU A 318 -9.01 2.05 1.64
C LEU A 318 -7.92 0.98 1.54
N SER A 319 -7.17 0.97 0.44
CA SER A 319 -6.01 0.09 0.26
C SER A 319 -4.73 0.86 -0.07
N VAL A 320 -3.60 0.39 0.48
CA VAL A 320 -2.27 0.98 0.28
C VAL A 320 -1.36 -0.08 -0.36
N LYS A 321 -0.93 0.16 -1.59
CA LYS A 321 0.04 -0.68 -2.32
C LYS A 321 1.39 0.08 -2.38
N SER A 322 2.28 -0.16 -1.41
CA SER A 322 3.62 0.44 -1.37
C SER A 322 4.69 -0.50 -1.92
N ARG A 323 5.56 0.00 -2.81
CA ARG A 323 6.66 -0.80 -3.39
C ARG A 323 7.89 -0.92 -2.47
N ASN A 324 7.94 -0.21 -1.35
CA ASN A 324 9.13 -0.09 -0.50
C ASN A 324 8.85 -0.42 0.98
N ALA A 325 8.60 -1.69 1.29
CA ALA A 325 8.40 -2.25 2.65
C ALA A 325 9.60 -2.10 3.63
N LYS A 326 10.53 -1.19 3.37
CA LYS A 326 11.65 -0.77 4.24
C LYS A 326 11.66 0.73 4.54
N ARG A 327 10.74 1.54 3.99
CA ARG A 327 10.61 2.96 4.35
C ARG A 327 9.87 3.10 5.68
N VAL A 328 10.49 3.77 6.64
CA VAL A 328 9.93 4.03 7.99
C VAL A 328 8.97 5.24 8.01
N LYS A 329 8.79 5.91 6.86
CA LYS A 329 7.80 6.96 6.62
C LYS A 329 7.22 6.80 5.21
N SER A 330 5.90 6.90 5.09
CA SER A 330 5.16 6.95 3.83
C SER A 330 5.38 8.28 3.09
N GLY A 331 5.14 8.32 1.77
CA GLY A 331 5.07 9.57 1.00
C GLY A 331 3.80 10.40 1.24
N PHE A 332 2.83 9.83 1.98
CA PHE A 332 1.47 10.34 2.15
C PHE A 332 0.98 10.24 3.60
N ARG A 333 -0.12 10.95 3.90
CA ARG A 333 -0.86 10.99 5.16
C ARG A 333 -2.35 10.77 4.87
N ILE A 334 -3.04 9.99 5.70
CA ILE A 334 -4.48 9.75 5.61
C ILE A 334 -5.15 10.33 6.86
N SER A 335 -6.12 11.21 6.67
CA SER A 335 -6.90 11.82 7.74
C SER A 335 -8.40 11.52 7.57
N GLU A 336 -9.06 11.06 8.62
CA GLU A 336 -10.51 10.82 8.69
C GLU A 336 -11.18 11.96 9.50
N SER A 337 -12.19 12.61 8.91
CA SER A 337 -13.05 13.66 9.50
C SER A 337 -14.51 13.20 9.50
N TYR A 338 -15.34 13.81 10.35
CA TYR A 338 -16.79 13.55 10.44
C TYR A 338 -17.12 12.05 10.50
N GLN A 339 -16.47 11.31 11.42
CA GLN A 339 -16.61 9.86 11.63
C GLN A 339 -16.33 8.99 10.38
N GLY A 340 -15.57 9.51 9.41
CA GLY A 340 -15.23 8.83 8.15
C GLY A 340 -16.02 9.33 6.94
N ARG A 341 -17.02 10.22 7.12
CA ARG A 341 -17.77 10.85 6.03
C ARG A 341 -16.91 11.78 5.17
N LYS A 342 -15.81 12.33 5.70
CA LYS A 342 -14.82 13.14 4.95
C LYS A 342 -13.43 12.54 5.12
N VAL A 343 -12.82 12.02 4.06
CA VAL A 343 -11.48 11.41 4.06
C VAL A 343 -10.53 12.24 3.21
N THR A 344 -9.39 12.65 3.76
CA THR A 344 -8.37 13.43 3.03
C THR A 344 -7.06 12.66 2.96
N ILE A 345 -6.54 12.43 1.74
CA ILE A 345 -5.26 11.78 1.47
C ILE A 345 -4.30 12.83 0.93
N THR A 346 -3.29 13.17 1.73
CA THR A 346 -2.36 14.28 1.49
C THR A 346 -0.96 13.76 1.19
N PHE A 347 -0.35 14.23 0.10
CA PHE A 347 0.93 13.76 -0.42
C PHE A 347 2.07 14.73 -0.10
N SER A 348 3.30 14.21 -0.06
CA SER A 348 4.51 15.01 0.27
C SER A 348 4.94 16.00 -0.84
N SER A 349 4.28 15.95 -1.99
CA SER A 349 4.29 16.99 -3.03
C SER A 349 3.49 18.25 -2.65
N GLY A 350 2.58 18.14 -1.68
CA GLY A 350 1.59 19.15 -1.32
C GLY A 350 0.23 18.96 -2.00
N ALA A 351 0.13 18.04 -2.96
CA ALA A 351 -1.14 17.60 -3.52
C ALA A 351 -2.02 16.90 -2.47
N PHE A 352 -3.34 16.95 -2.62
CA PHE A 352 -4.25 16.07 -1.88
C PHE A 352 -5.44 15.66 -2.73
N VAL A 353 -6.06 14.54 -2.36
CA VAL A 353 -7.40 14.13 -2.80
C VAL A 353 -8.26 13.96 -1.54
N ARG A 354 -9.39 14.66 -1.50
CA ARG A 354 -10.42 14.56 -0.45
C ARG A 354 -11.67 13.94 -1.04
N ALA A 355 -12.21 12.93 -0.38
CA ALA A 355 -13.51 12.35 -0.67
C ALA A 355 -14.51 12.71 0.42
N ASP A 356 -15.66 13.22 -0.02
CA ASP A 356 -16.84 13.54 0.76
C ASP A 356 -17.89 12.45 0.47
N VAL A 357 -18.03 11.50 1.38
CA VAL A 357 -18.73 10.21 1.19
C VAL A 357 -20.20 10.31 1.57
N SER A 358 -21.07 9.71 0.76
CA SER A 358 -22.51 9.61 0.96
C SER A 358 -23.03 8.23 0.51
N ASP A 359 -24.30 7.92 0.75
CA ASP A 359 -24.85 6.60 0.40
C ASP A 359 -24.93 6.38 -1.14
N TRP A 360 -24.93 7.47 -1.93
CA TRP A 360 -24.93 7.45 -3.40
C TRP A 360 -23.55 7.33 -4.06
N GLY A 361 -22.45 7.44 -3.28
CA GLY A 361 -21.08 7.52 -3.79
C GLY A 361 -20.24 8.53 -3.01
N MET A 362 -19.43 9.32 -3.70
CA MET A 362 -18.64 10.39 -3.08
C MET A 362 -18.50 11.61 -3.99
N SER A 363 -18.27 12.78 -3.40
CA SER A 363 -17.71 13.93 -4.11
C SER A 363 -16.21 14.01 -3.90
N LEU A 364 -15.46 14.46 -4.90
CA LEU A 364 -14.01 14.66 -4.83
C LEU A 364 -13.61 16.13 -4.86
N THR A 365 -12.66 16.50 -4.01
CA THR A 365 -11.88 17.74 -4.09
C THR A 365 -10.40 17.40 -4.23
N LEU A 366 -9.78 17.89 -5.30
CA LEU A 366 -8.36 17.68 -5.60
C LEU A 366 -7.63 19.02 -5.53
N ARG A 367 -6.42 19.03 -4.95
CA ARG A 367 -5.52 20.18 -5.04
C ARG A 367 -4.28 19.83 -5.85
N ALA A 368 -4.05 20.57 -6.93
CA ALA A 368 -2.74 20.65 -7.58
C ALA A 368 -1.86 21.63 -6.78
N PRO A 369 -0.65 21.22 -6.33
CA PRO A 369 0.27 22.13 -5.68
C PRO A 369 0.93 23.05 -6.72
N SER A 370 1.44 24.19 -6.27
CA SER A 370 1.91 25.30 -7.11
C SER A 370 3.07 24.99 -8.07
N SER A 371 3.71 23.82 -7.93
CA SER A 371 4.70 23.32 -8.89
C SER A 371 4.10 22.73 -10.18
N ASP A 372 2.80 22.48 -10.21
CA ASP A 372 2.11 21.84 -11.34
C ASP A 372 1.43 22.85 -12.28
N GLN A 373 1.67 24.14 -12.08
CA GLN A 373 1.11 25.20 -12.93
C GLN A 373 1.62 25.03 -14.37
N ASN A 374 0.70 25.00 -15.35
CA ASN A 374 0.94 24.65 -16.76
C ASN A 374 1.46 23.20 -16.99
N HIS A 375 1.34 22.33 -15.97
CA HIS A 375 1.88 20.96 -15.95
C HIS A 375 0.82 19.91 -15.51
N THR A 376 -0.47 20.27 -15.59
CA THR A 376 -1.59 19.34 -15.35
C THR A 376 -2.23 18.85 -16.64
N LEU A 377 -2.70 17.61 -16.60
CA LEU A 377 -3.46 16.96 -17.66
C LEU A 377 -4.65 16.18 -17.05
N GLY A 378 -5.67 15.90 -17.86
CA GLY A 378 -6.85 15.12 -17.45
C GLY A 378 -8.13 15.95 -17.35
N LEU A 379 -9.20 15.33 -16.83
CA LEU A 379 -10.52 15.95 -16.67
C LEU A 379 -10.52 17.24 -15.82
N CYS A 380 -9.50 17.43 -14.96
CA CYS A 380 -9.31 18.65 -14.17
C CYS A 380 -8.74 19.86 -14.93
N GLY A 381 -8.31 19.71 -16.19
CA GLY A 381 -7.83 20.84 -17.00
C GLY A 381 -6.32 21.13 -16.90
N THR A 382 -5.93 22.33 -17.35
CA THR A 382 -4.54 22.71 -17.72
C THR A 382 -3.78 23.52 -16.67
N TYR A 383 -4.47 24.17 -15.74
CA TYR A 383 -3.89 24.96 -14.64
C TYR A 383 -2.91 26.04 -15.15
N ASP A 384 -3.34 26.83 -16.14
CA ASP A 384 -2.60 27.96 -16.70
C ASP A 384 -3.32 29.32 -16.52
N GLY A 385 -4.55 29.30 -15.98
CA GLY A 385 -5.42 30.44 -15.77
C GLY A 385 -6.43 30.72 -16.90
N TRP A 386 -6.51 29.88 -17.93
CA TRP A 386 -7.34 30.11 -19.13
C TRP A 386 -8.43 29.04 -19.30
N PRO A 387 -9.58 29.15 -18.60
CA PRO A 387 -10.61 28.11 -18.61
C PRO A 387 -11.09 27.70 -20.01
N ASP A 388 -11.02 28.58 -21.00
CA ASP A 388 -11.40 28.26 -22.39
C ASP A 388 -10.54 27.14 -23.04
N ASN A 389 -9.31 26.88 -22.55
CA ASN A 389 -8.43 25.82 -23.08
C ASN A 389 -8.43 24.51 -22.26
N ASP A 390 -9.09 24.47 -21.09
CA ASP A 390 -9.16 23.31 -20.19
C ASP A 390 -9.56 22.00 -20.88
N PHE A 391 -10.38 22.08 -21.94
CA PHE A 391 -10.72 20.91 -22.75
C PHE A 391 -9.56 20.63 -23.70
N HIS A 392 -8.69 19.69 -23.33
CA HIS A 392 -7.44 19.41 -24.03
C HIS A 392 -7.22 17.90 -24.22
N SER A 393 -6.48 17.54 -25.27
CA SER A 393 -6.02 16.17 -25.53
C SER A 393 -4.77 15.80 -24.74
N ALA A 394 -4.43 14.52 -24.66
CA ALA A 394 -3.16 14.05 -24.07
C ALA A 394 -1.91 14.55 -24.83
N GLY A 395 -2.08 15.16 -26.00
CA GLY A 395 -1.04 15.88 -26.75
C GLY A 395 -1.05 17.40 -26.57
N GLY A 396 -1.88 17.95 -25.66
CA GLY A 396 -1.99 19.39 -25.41
C GLY A 396 -2.75 20.18 -26.49
N ALA A 397 -3.56 19.53 -27.33
CA ALA A 397 -4.38 20.21 -28.33
C ALA A 397 -5.78 20.49 -27.77
N VAL A 398 -6.27 21.72 -27.93
CA VAL A 398 -7.60 22.15 -27.45
C VAL A 398 -8.72 21.44 -28.22
N LEU A 399 -9.75 20.98 -27.50
CA LEU A 399 -10.90 20.25 -27.99
C LEU A 399 -12.17 21.09 -27.80
N GLU A 400 -12.90 21.38 -28.89
CA GLU A 400 -14.11 22.22 -28.83
C GLU A 400 -15.32 21.47 -28.25
N GLN A 401 -15.38 20.13 -28.37
CA GLN A 401 -16.51 19.32 -27.93
C GLN A 401 -16.24 18.65 -26.58
N LEU A 402 -17.17 18.83 -25.65
CA LEU A 402 -17.13 18.23 -24.31
C LEU A 402 -17.06 16.69 -24.35
N GLN A 403 -17.80 16.05 -25.25
CA GLN A 403 -17.83 14.59 -25.34
C GLN A 403 -16.50 14.00 -25.88
N ASP A 404 -15.83 14.71 -26.79
CA ASP A 404 -14.49 14.32 -27.27
C ASP A 404 -13.48 14.42 -26.12
N PHE A 405 -13.54 15.50 -25.33
CA PHE A 405 -12.68 15.71 -24.15
C PHE A 405 -12.89 14.65 -23.05
N ILE A 406 -14.14 14.33 -22.70
CA ILE A 406 -14.42 13.26 -21.71
C ILE A 406 -13.90 11.90 -22.23
N SER A 407 -14.10 11.61 -23.52
CA SER A 407 -13.75 10.32 -24.11
C SER A 407 -12.23 10.10 -24.24
N GLU A 408 -11.47 11.16 -24.54
CA GLU A 408 -9.99 11.14 -24.57
C GLU A 408 -9.39 10.69 -23.22
N TRP A 409 -9.99 11.14 -22.10
CA TRP A 409 -9.50 10.83 -20.75
C TRP A 409 -10.12 9.57 -20.13
N ARG A 410 -10.94 8.82 -20.89
CA ARG A 410 -11.55 7.55 -20.46
C ARG A 410 -10.56 6.39 -20.65
N LEU A 411 -10.36 5.59 -19.60
CA LEU A 411 -9.37 4.51 -19.56
C LEU A 411 -9.99 3.16 -19.97
N PRO A 412 -9.28 2.33 -20.76
CA PRO A 412 -9.69 0.96 -21.04
C PRO A 412 -9.56 0.05 -19.81
N ALA A 413 -10.33 -1.04 -19.78
CA ALA A 413 -10.32 -2.00 -18.67
C ALA A 413 -8.91 -2.58 -18.40
N GLY A 414 -8.54 -2.68 -17.13
CA GLY A 414 -7.25 -3.21 -16.69
C GLY A 414 -6.05 -2.26 -16.81
N SER A 415 -6.20 -1.08 -17.45
CA SER A 415 -5.14 -0.07 -17.50
C SER A 415 -5.18 0.92 -16.33
N SER A 416 -6.07 0.74 -15.36
CA SER A 416 -6.20 1.67 -14.23
C SER A 416 -5.27 1.32 -13.06
N LEU A 417 -4.95 2.32 -12.24
CA LEU A 417 -4.18 2.18 -11.00
C LEU A 417 -4.91 1.36 -9.93
N PHE A 418 -6.24 1.19 -10.04
CA PHE A 418 -7.00 0.23 -9.24
C PHE A 418 -6.50 -1.20 -9.53
N ASP A 419 -6.40 -1.52 -10.81
CA ASP A 419 -6.22 -2.87 -11.35
C ASP A 419 -4.73 -3.27 -11.40
N SER A 420 -3.85 -2.33 -11.76
CA SER A 420 -2.41 -2.59 -11.98
C SER A 420 -1.50 -1.50 -11.39
N MET A 421 -0.29 -1.89 -10.94
CA MET A 421 0.73 -0.94 -10.46
C MET A 421 1.69 -0.57 -11.60
N PRO A 422 2.05 0.71 -11.77
CA PRO A 422 3.00 1.15 -12.79
C PRO A 422 4.36 0.44 -12.76
N ALA A 423 5.00 0.38 -13.93
CA ALA A 423 6.38 -0.08 -14.06
C ALA A 423 7.36 0.82 -13.26
N VAL A 424 8.59 0.35 -13.02
CA VAL A 424 9.59 1.15 -12.30
C VAL A 424 10.00 2.36 -13.13
N VAL A 425 9.43 3.51 -12.81
CA VAL A 425 10.02 4.80 -13.16
C VAL A 425 11.24 5.01 -12.27
N ASN A 426 12.40 5.26 -12.87
CA ASN A 426 13.56 5.71 -12.11
C ASN A 426 13.26 7.12 -11.60
N THR A 427 12.85 7.25 -10.33
CA THR A 427 12.58 8.55 -9.71
C THR A 427 13.79 9.47 -9.88
N PRO A 428 13.61 10.75 -10.29
CA PRO A 428 14.70 11.71 -10.33
C PRO A 428 15.35 11.87 -8.94
N ASN A 429 16.55 12.45 -8.91
CA ASN A 429 17.35 12.58 -7.69
C ASN A 429 16.52 13.11 -6.52
N ILE A 430 16.54 12.41 -5.39
CA ILE A 430 15.83 12.85 -4.19
C ILE A 430 16.49 14.15 -3.69
N HIS A 431 15.81 15.27 -3.86
CA HIS A 431 16.28 16.58 -3.41
C HIS A 431 16.13 16.69 -1.89
N THR A 432 17.22 17.03 -1.20
CA THR A 432 17.20 17.34 0.22
C THR A 432 16.83 18.80 0.44
N TYR A 433 15.90 19.05 1.36
CA TYR A 433 15.43 20.35 1.80
C TYR A 433 15.78 20.51 3.29
N CYS A 434 16.57 21.52 3.63
CA CYS A 434 16.99 21.81 5.00
C CYS A 434 16.43 23.17 5.46
N ASN A 435 15.77 23.18 6.61
CA ASN A 435 15.51 24.41 7.34
C ASN A 435 16.77 24.81 8.12
N CYS A 436 17.28 26.03 7.84
CA CYS A 436 18.54 26.56 8.36
C CYS A 436 18.33 27.79 9.25
N GLN A 437 17.23 27.84 9.99
CA GLN A 437 16.81 28.95 10.85
C GLN A 437 17.93 29.57 11.73
N ALA A 438 17.88 30.88 11.88
CA ALA A 438 18.66 31.62 12.87
C ALA A 438 18.08 31.43 14.28
N ASP A 439 18.95 31.17 15.28
CA ASP A 439 18.51 30.85 16.65
C ASP A 439 18.03 32.10 17.42
N HIS A 440 16.78 32.50 17.19
CA HIS A 440 16.11 33.53 17.96
C HIS A 440 15.61 32.97 19.33
N LEU A 441 15.68 33.80 20.37
CA LEU A 441 15.72 33.37 21.77
C LEU A 441 14.37 32.92 22.37
N LYS A 442 13.93 31.67 22.12
CA LYS A 442 12.87 30.99 22.90
C LYS A 442 13.21 29.50 23.17
N PRO A 443 13.31 29.04 24.43
CA PRO A 443 13.69 27.66 24.75
C PRO A 443 12.48 26.73 24.98
N SER A 444 11.77 26.31 23.92
CA SER A 444 10.82 25.18 24.01
C SER A 444 10.64 24.41 22.70
N LEU A 445 10.79 23.08 22.78
CA LEU A 445 10.55 22.05 21.75
C LEU A 445 11.27 22.20 20.40
N ARG A 446 12.45 21.56 20.31
CA ARG A 446 13.08 21.04 19.07
C ARG A 446 13.49 22.06 17.98
N SER A 447 14.08 23.20 18.35
CA SER A 447 15.01 23.85 17.41
C SER A 447 16.24 22.95 17.17
N GLY A 448 16.60 22.79 15.90
CA GLY A 448 17.76 22.04 15.42
C GLY A 448 17.67 21.88 13.90
N SER A 449 18.77 22.16 13.19
CA SER A 449 18.79 22.20 11.72
C SER A 449 18.37 20.85 11.11
N SER A 450 17.13 20.79 10.62
CA SER A 450 16.50 19.57 10.16
C SER A 450 16.53 19.50 8.64
N CYS A 451 17.24 18.50 8.10
CA CYS A 451 17.24 18.18 6.68
C CYS A 451 16.27 17.03 6.40
N SER A 452 15.42 17.23 5.40
CA SER A 452 14.33 16.35 4.97
C SER A 452 14.49 15.98 3.49
N ASN A 453 14.03 14.80 3.11
CA ASN A 453 13.92 14.39 1.70
C ASN A 453 12.51 14.62 1.12
N HIS A 454 11.63 15.26 1.89
CA HIS A 454 10.31 15.74 1.48
C HIS A 454 10.29 17.26 1.58
N ARG A 455 9.57 17.94 0.66
CA ARG A 455 9.37 19.39 0.69
C ARG A 455 8.75 19.82 2.04
N LEU A 456 9.13 20.99 2.52
CA LEU A 456 8.51 21.60 3.71
C LEU A 456 7.21 22.29 3.31
N VAL A 457 6.16 21.48 3.19
CA VAL A 457 4.78 21.94 2.95
C VAL A 457 4.08 22.08 4.29
N ASN A 458 3.54 23.26 4.58
CA ASN A 458 2.74 23.49 5.78
C ASN A 458 1.27 23.13 5.51
N PHE A 459 0.65 22.37 6.39
CA PHE A 459 -0.72 21.85 6.19
C PHE A 459 -1.66 22.43 7.25
N LEU A 460 -2.07 23.68 7.04
CA LEU A 460 -3.20 24.27 7.75
C LEU A 460 -4.50 23.59 7.27
N THR A 461 -5.32 23.17 8.23
CA THR A 461 -6.67 22.64 8.02
C THR A 461 -7.55 23.16 9.16
N PHE A 462 -8.76 23.57 8.84
CA PHE A 462 -9.73 24.13 9.78
C PHE A 462 -10.84 23.13 10.11
N ILE A 463 -11.08 22.17 9.22
CA ILE A 463 -11.90 20.99 9.48
C ILE A 463 -11.13 20.05 10.42
N PRO A 464 -11.68 19.65 11.59
CA PRO A 464 -11.02 18.73 12.50
C PRO A 464 -10.87 17.35 11.88
N ALA A 465 -9.67 16.75 11.98
CA ALA A 465 -9.35 15.48 11.34
C ALA A 465 -8.43 14.61 12.20
N LEU A 466 -8.72 13.31 12.27
CA LEU A 466 -7.91 12.31 12.96
C LEU A 466 -6.89 11.68 11.99
N ASP A 467 -5.62 11.64 12.37
CA ASP A 467 -4.59 10.94 11.60
C ASP A 467 -4.72 9.42 11.77
N VAL A 468 -5.12 8.75 10.71
CA VAL A 468 -5.38 7.30 10.69
C VAL A 468 -4.33 6.54 9.89
N THR A 469 -3.29 7.21 9.39
CA THR A 469 -2.28 6.64 8.47
C THR A 469 -1.69 5.31 8.97
N ALA A 470 -1.49 5.16 10.28
CA ALA A 470 -0.94 3.94 10.89
C ALA A 470 -1.87 2.71 10.81
N LYS A 471 -3.20 2.90 10.73
CA LYS A 471 -4.24 1.85 10.59
C LYS A 471 -4.08 1.06 9.29
N TYR A 472 -3.60 1.73 8.23
CA TYR A 472 -3.55 1.20 6.86
C TYR A 472 -2.13 0.82 6.37
N ILE A 473 -1.08 1.12 7.16
CA ILE A 473 0.31 0.75 6.86
C ILE A 473 0.74 -0.55 7.56
N SER A 474 0.10 -0.91 8.68
CA SER A 474 0.40 -2.14 9.45
C SER A 474 -0.03 -3.44 8.76
N SER A 475 -0.83 -3.35 7.69
CA SER A 475 -1.45 -4.47 6.97
C SER A 475 -0.78 -4.84 5.64
N VAL A 476 0.35 -4.21 5.27
CA VAL A 476 0.99 -4.43 3.95
C VAL A 476 1.53 -5.85 3.81
N GLU A 477 0.93 -6.63 2.90
CA GLU A 477 1.28 -8.03 2.66
C GLU A 477 2.66 -8.21 2.01
N LEU A 478 3.43 -9.17 2.53
CA LEU A 478 4.81 -9.46 2.11
C LEU A 478 4.87 -10.31 0.82
N GLN A 479 4.54 -9.73 -0.33
CA GLN A 479 4.81 -10.37 -1.62
C GLN A 479 6.33 -10.55 -1.85
N LYS A 480 6.74 -11.78 -2.17
CA LYS A 480 8.13 -12.18 -2.36
C LYS A 480 8.51 -12.11 -3.84
N GLU A 481 9.27 -11.08 -4.24
CA GLU A 481 10.01 -11.15 -5.52
C GLU A 481 11.07 -12.26 -5.45
N ASN A 482 11.01 -13.25 -6.36
CA ASN A 482 12.16 -13.66 -7.19
C ASN A 482 11.83 -14.81 -8.17
N LYS A 483 11.66 -14.47 -9.46
CA LYS A 483 12.48 -14.95 -10.61
C LYS A 483 11.82 -14.65 -11.95
N LYS A 484 12.54 -13.93 -12.84
CA LYS A 484 12.34 -14.03 -14.30
C LYS A 484 13.06 -15.30 -14.81
N PRO A 485 12.64 -15.88 -15.94
CA PRO A 485 13.41 -15.59 -17.16
C PRO A 485 12.61 -15.46 -18.47
N GLN A 486 13.02 -14.47 -19.26
CA GLN A 486 13.08 -14.41 -20.73
C GLN A 486 11.82 -14.55 -21.61
N LEU A 487 11.93 -13.89 -22.77
CA LEU A 487 10.92 -13.68 -23.81
C LEU A 487 11.35 -14.42 -25.09
N THR A 488 10.47 -15.25 -25.67
CA THR A 488 10.53 -15.65 -27.09
C THR A 488 9.12 -15.74 -27.67
N SER A 489 8.98 -15.64 -29.00
CA SER A 489 7.70 -15.41 -29.68
C SER A 489 7.02 -16.69 -30.17
N GLY A 490 5.69 -16.75 -30.01
CA GLY A 490 4.76 -17.79 -30.49
C GLY A 490 3.32 -17.30 -30.34
N ARG A 491 2.36 -17.86 -31.09
CA ARG A 491 0.97 -17.33 -31.19
C ARG A 491 -0.09 -18.44 -31.06
N SER A 492 -1.32 -18.00 -30.74
CA SER A 492 -2.64 -18.67 -30.77
C SER A 492 -2.99 -19.78 -29.74
N GLU A 493 -3.89 -19.39 -28.83
CA GLU A 493 -5.20 -20.03 -28.55
C GLU A 493 -5.35 -21.23 -27.57
N SER A 494 -5.74 -20.86 -26.33
CA SER A 494 -7.02 -21.22 -25.67
C SER A 494 -7.09 -22.29 -24.56
N SER A 495 -8.02 -22.05 -23.63
CA SER A 495 -8.46 -22.87 -22.48
C SER A 495 -7.54 -22.96 -21.23
N PRO A 496 -8.12 -23.13 -20.01
CA PRO A 496 -7.84 -22.17 -18.94
C PRO A 496 -7.48 -22.77 -17.56
N HIS A 497 -6.98 -21.93 -16.64
CA HIS A 497 -7.11 -21.95 -15.17
C HIS A 497 -6.01 -21.08 -14.51
N PRO A 498 -6.21 -20.56 -13.28
CA PRO A 498 -7.44 -20.04 -12.68
C PRO A 498 -7.40 -18.49 -12.64
N GLU A 499 -8.55 -17.84 -12.75
CA GLU A 499 -8.59 -16.38 -12.88
C GLU A 499 -8.35 -15.68 -11.52
N SER A 500 -7.36 -14.79 -11.51
CA SER A 500 -7.40 -13.63 -10.63
C SER A 500 -8.58 -12.78 -11.09
N PHE A 501 -9.58 -12.55 -10.24
CA PHE A 501 -10.78 -11.78 -10.58
C PHE A 501 -10.42 -10.34 -10.95
N SER A 502 -10.19 -10.09 -12.25
CA SER A 502 -10.22 -8.77 -12.84
C SER A 502 -11.68 -8.34 -12.92
N TYR A 503 -12.04 -7.32 -12.14
CA TYR A 503 -13.33 -6.64 -12.19
C TYR A 503 -13.66 -6.26 -13.65
N PHE A 504 -14.77 -6.77 -14.17
CA PHE A 504 -15.18 -6.60 -15.57
C PHE A 504 -16.72 -6.53 -15.62
N PHE A 505 -17.25 -5.32 -15.72
CA PHE A 505 -18.63 -5.11 -16.16
C PHE A 505 -18.65 -4.93 -17.67
N PRO A 506 -19.42 -5.73 -18.44
CA PRO A 506 -19.59 -5.51 -19.88
C PRO A 506 -20.11 -4.09 -20.19
N GLU A 507 -20.97 -3.55 -19.32
CA GLU A 507 -21.53 -2.20 -19.41
C GLU A 507 -20.48 -1.07 -19.41
N ASP A 508 -19.27 -1.27 -18.84
CA ASP A 508 -18.18 -0.27 -18.91
C ASP A 508 -17.80 0.08 -20.38
N HIS A 509 -18.16 -0.77 -21.33
CA HIS A 509 -17.80 -0.65 -22.75
C HIS A 509 -18.99 -0.49 -23.70
N GLU A 510 -20.22 -0.42 -23.18
CA GLU A 510 -21.36 0.02 -23.99
C GLU A 510 -21.39 1.55 -24.13
N PHE A 511 -21.97 2.04 -25.24
CA PHE A 511 -22.27 3.45 -25.37
C PHE A 511 -23.47 3.77 -24.47
N SER A 512 -23.32 4.75 -23.58
CA SER A 512 -24.42 5.25 -22.75
C SER A 512 -25.58 5.69 -23.64
N VAL A 513 -26.66 4.90 -23.67
CA VAL A 513 -27.88 5.23 -24.40
C VAL A 513 -28.52 6.42 -23.72
N GLN A 514 -28.36 7.63 -24.29
CA GLN A 514 -29.07 8.81 -23.80
C GLN A 514 -30.58 8.53 -23.82
N PRO A 515 -31.30 8.66 -22.69
CA PRO A 515 -32.74 8.59 -22.68
C PRO A 515 -33.36 9.65 -23.60
N ASP A 516 -34.47 9.31 -24.26
CA ASP A 516 -35.17 10.15 -25.26
C ASP A 516 -35.90 11.37 -24.62
N GLY A 517 -35.15 12.22 -23.91
CA GLY A 517 -35.65 13.44 -23.29
C GLY A 517 -34.69 14.08 -22.30
N LEU A 518 -34.28 15.32 -22.59
CA LEU A 518 -33.75 16.24 -21.57
C LEU A 518 -34.73 16.34 -20.39
N PRO A 519 -34.25 16.42 -19.13
CA PRO A 519 -35.11 16.57 -17.96
C PRO A 519 -35.93 17.86 -18.05
N ARG A 520 -37.15 17.83 -17.51
CA ARG A 520 -38.13 18.94 -17.59
C ARG A 520 -38.85 19.15 -16.27
N TRP A 521 -39.43 20.35 -16.12
CA TRP A 521 -40.26 20.73 -14.98
C TRP A 521 -41.75 20.69 -15.36
N PRO A 522 -42.65 20.24 -14.46
CA PRO A 522 -42.35 19.59 -13.19
C PRO A 522 -41.76 18.20 -13.38
N THR A 523 -41.09 17.69 -12.34
CA THR A 523 -40.54 16.33 -12.26
C THR A 523 -41.67 15.27 -12.17
N PRO A 524 -41.36 13.96 -12.31
CA PRO A 524 -42.35 12.89 -12.14
C PRO A 524 -43.18 12.92 -10.84
N ALA A 525 -42.58 13.27 -9.70
CA ALA A 525 -43.25 13.44 -8.40
C ALA A 525 -43.96 14.81 -8.25
N GLY A 526 -43.88 15.67 -9.26
CA GLY A 526 -44.59 16.95 -9.33
C GLY A 526 -43.83 18.14 -8.75
N LEU A 527 -42.53 18.02 -8.46
CA LEU A 527 -41.71 19.14 -8.00
C LEU A 527 -41.57 20.17 -9.12
N THR A 528 -41.85 21.44 -8.84
CA THR A 528 -41.62 22.55 -9.79
C THR A 528 -40.28 23.23 -9.53
N GLN A 529 -39.71 23.87 -10.56
CA GLN A 529 -38.45 24.61 -10.46
C GLN A 529 -38.44 25.64 -9.32
N GLN A 530 -39.58 26.29 -9.05
CA GLN A 530 -39.70 27.26 -7.95
C GLN A 530 -39.68 26.58 -6.56
N GLN A 531 -40.23 25.38 -6.44
CA GLN A 531 -40.16 24.59 -5.20
C GLN A 531 -38.74 24.04 -5.00
N ALA A 532 -38.11 23.50 -6.04
CA ALA A 532 -36.71 23.04 -6.00
C ALA A 532 -35.76 24.19 -5.59
N GLN A 533 -35.86 25.35 -6.26
CA GLN A 533 -35.11 26.55 -5.87
C GLN A 533 -35.36 26.92 -4.40
N ALA A 534 -36.62 26.95 -3.94
CA ALA A 534 -36.96 27.30 -2.56
C ALA A 534 -36.61 26.21 -1.52
N GLN A 535 -36.19 25.01 -1.94
CA GLN A 535 -35.62 23.98 -1.09
C GLN A 535 -34.09 24.09 -1.06
N CYS A 536 -33.42 24.12 -2.22
CA CYS A 536 -31.96 24.30 -2.33
C CYS A 536 -31.47 25.63 -1.75
N GLU A 537 -32.24 26.71 -1.90
CA GLU A 537 -31.92 28.00 -1.27
C GLU A 537 -31.93 27.89 0.26
N ARG A 538 -32.80 27.04 0.84
CA ARG A 538 -32.86 26.81 2.29
C ARG A 538 -31.74 25.87 2.75
N ALA A 539 -31.53 24.76 2.04
CA ALA A 539 -30.55 23.74 2.39
C ALA A 539 -29.11 24.23 2.19
N VAL A 540 -28.82 24.81 1.03
CA VAL A 540 -27.48 25.21 0.59
C VAL A 540 -27.24 26.71 0.78
N GLY A 541 -28.12 27.56 0.22
CA GLY A 541 -27.94 29.02 0.20
C GLY A 541 -27.99 29.70 1.57
N ASN A 542 -28.76 29.13 2.51
CA ASN A 542 -28.91 29.59 3.89
C ASN A 542 -28.30 28.61 4.91
N SER A 543 -27.42 27.71 4.48
CA SER A 543 -26.65 26.81 5.35
C SER A 543 -25.78 27.59 6.35
N SER A 544 -25.41 26.94 7.48
CA SER A 544 -24.44 27.50 8.42
C SER A 544 -23.14 27.90 7.71
N VAL A 545 -22.65 27.05 6.79
CA VAL A 545 -21.47 27.28 5.95
C VAL A 545 -21.64 28.52 5.07
N ALA A 546 -22.73 28.64 4.31
CA ALA A 546 -22.97 29.80 3.44
C ALA A 546 -23.07 31.13 4.24
N VAL A 547 -23.65 31.09 5.44
CA VAL A 547 -23.83 32.27 6.31
C VAL A 547 -22.53 32.64 7.03
N GLY A 548 -21.84 31.68 7.65
CA GLY A 548 -20.60 31.89 8.40
C GLY A 548 -19.41 32.23 7.50
N CYS A 549 -19.34 31.61 6.31
CA CYS A 549 -18.30 31.86 5.32
C CYS A 549 -18.63 33.00 4.34
N ARG A 550 -19.71 33.77 4.55
CA ARG A 550 -20.19 34.83 3.63
C ARG A 550 -19.17 35.93 3.29
N LEU A 551 -18.12 36.11 4.08
CA LEU A 551 -17.02 37.06 3.80
C LEU A 551 -15.93 36.49 2.88
N LEU A 552 -15.88 35.17 2.71
CA LEU A 552 -14.90 34.43 1.91
C LEU A 552 -15.52 33.83 0.64
N LEU A 553 -16.74 33.31 0.75
CA LEU A 553 -17.50 32.78 -0.38
C LEU A 553 -18.08 33.93 -1.21
N ALA A 554 -17.68 34.02 -2.48
CA ALA A 554 -18.32 34.91 -3.44
C ALA A 554 -19.79 34.48 -3.63
N GLY A 555 -20.70 35.46 -3.80
CA GLY A 555 -22.12 35.17 -4.02
C GLY A 555 -22.37 34.27 -5.23
N SER A 556 -21.54 34.37 -6.27
CA SER A 556 -21.54 33.47 -7.43
C SER A 556 -21.24 32.00 -7.07
N THR A 557 -20.37 31.74 -6.10
CA THR A 557 -20.07 30.38 -5.61
C THR A 557 -21.29 29.76 -4.92
N VAL A 558 -21.97 30.53 -4.07
CA VAL A 558 -23.21 30.10 -3.40
C VAL A 558 -24.33 29.88 -4.41
N SER A 559 -24.54 30.82 -5.34
CA SER A 559 -25.52 30.66 -6.43
C SER A 559 -25.21 29.46 -7.33
N ARG A 560 -23.93 29.12 -7.58
CA ARG A 560 -23.54 27.91 -8.32
C ARG A 560 -23.90 26.64 -7.56
N ALA A 561 -23.58 26.55 -6.26
CA ALA A 561 -23.93 25.38 -5.44
C ALA A 561 -25.44 25.17 -5.29
N VAL A 562 -26.22 26.25 -5.21
CA VAL A 562 -27.70 26.20 -5.24
C VAL A 562 -28.21 25.76 -6.61
N ALA A 563 -27.64 26.27 -7.72
CA ALA A 563 -28.04 25.87 -9.07
C ALA A 563 -27.74 24.39 -9.36
N MET A 564 -26.59 23.88 -8.88
CA MET A 564 -26.25 22.46 -8.91
C MET A 564 -27.30 21.62 -8.18
N CYS A 565 -27.62 21.95 -6.91
CA CYS A 565 -28.69 21.28 -6.15
C CYS A 565 -30.05 21.28 -6.89
N VAL A 566 -30.39 22.36 -7.59
CA VAL A 566 -31.63 22.43 -8.39
C VAL A 566 -31.58 21.51 -9.62
N ALA A 567 -30.41 21.29 -10.21
CA ALA A 567 -30.21 20.31 -11.28
C ALA A 567 -30.23 18.87 -10.73
N ASP A 568 -29.58 18.60 -9.60
CA ASP A 568 -29.60 17.31 -8.90
C ASP A 568 -31.07 16.90 -8.60
N LEU A 569 -31.86 17.80 -7.97
CA LEU A 569 -33.29 17.57 -7.75
C LEU A 569 -34.10 17.35 -9.03
N GLN A 570 -33.69 17.94 -10.17
CA GLN A 570 -34.37 17.74 -11.45
C GLN A 570 -34.05 16.39 -12.09
N LEU A 571 -32.85 15.85 -11.87
CA LEU A 571 -32.39 14.56 -12.37
C LEU A 571 -32.87 13.39 -11.49
N LYS A 572 -32.86 13.59 -10.16
CA LYS A 572 -33.13 12.57 -9.14
C LYS A 572 -34.58 12.51 -8.69
N ASP A 573 -35.23 13.67 -8.59
CA ASP A 573 -36.58 13.82 -8.02
C ASP A 573 -36.72 13.36 -6.55
N GLU A 574 -35.60 13.33 -5.81
CA GLU A 574 -35.53 12.81 -4.44
C GLU A 574 -34.92 13.83 -3.45
N PRO A 575 -35.56 14.12 -2.30
CA PRO A 575 -35.07 15.13 -1.34
C PRO A 575 -33.74 14.83 -0.64
N SER A 576 -33.24 13.59 -0.67
CA SER A 576 -31.94 13.22 -0.06
C SER A 576 -30.75 14.01 -0.63
N TRP A 577 -30.88 14.44 -1.88
CA TRP A 577 -29.85 15.20 -2.62
C TRP A 577 -29.75 16.68 -2.21
N LEU A 578 -30.67 17.20 -1.38
CA LEU A 578 -30.70 18.62 -0.97
C LEU A 578 -29.40 19.13 -0.35
N ASN A 579 -28.64 18.25 0.31
CA ASN A 579 -27.40 18.59 1.00
C ASN A 579 -26.13 18.20 0.20
N ALA A 580 -26.28 17.57 -0.97
CA ALA A 580 -25.18 16.93 -1.69
C ALA A 580 -24.13 17.94 -2.21
N THR A 581 -24.50 19.21 -2.40
CA THR A 581 -23.58 20.29 -2.80
C THR A 581 -23.03 21.12 -1.63
N LEU A 582 -23.39 20.84 -0.38
CA LEU A 582 -22.81 21.52 0.79
C LEU A 582 -21.28 21.37 0.89
N PRO A 583 -20.67 20.20 0.63
CA PRO A 583 -19.21 20.05 0.72
C PRO A 583 -18.43 20.93 -0.27
N LEU A 584 -19.04 21.41 -1.37
CA LEU A 584 -18.44 22.43 -2.23
C LEU A 584 -18.23 23.74 -1.47
N LEU A 585 -19.23 24.19 -0.71
CA LEU A 585 -19.14 25.42 0.07
C LEU A 585 -18.18 25.29 1.25
N GLU A 586 -18.11 24.11 1.88
CA GLU A 586 -17.12 23.84 2.93
C GLU A 586 -15.69 23.86 2.38
N ASN A 587 -15.43 23.12 1.29
CA ASN A 587 -14.10 22.97 0.75
C ASN A 587 -13.61 24.26 0.05
N GLU A 588 -14.51 25.07 -0.53
CA GLU A 588 -14.20 26.45 -0.98
C GLU A 588 -13.97 27.41 0.20
N CYS A 589 -14.75 27.32 1.28
CA CYS A 589 -14.54 28.16 2.47
C CYS A 589 -13.21 27.85 3.16
N GLU A 590 -12.85 26.56 3.34
CA GLU A 590 -11.56 26.18 3.91
C GLU A 590 -10.40 26.66 3.03
N ARG A 591 -10.53 26.52 1.70
CA ARG A 591 -9.55 27.07 0.75
C ARG A 591 -9.34 28.56 0.96
N LYS A 592 -10.41 29.36 0.99
CA LYS A 592 -10.30 30.82 1.15
C LYS A 592 -9.82 31.24 2.54
N LEU A 593 -10.12 30.48 3.58
CA LEU A 593 -9.59 30.71 4.93
C LEU A 593 -8.09 30.39 5.06
N VAL A 594 -7.57 29.43 4.27
CA VAL A 594 -6.13 29.17 4.14
C VAL A 594 -5.46 30.27 3.29
N GLU A 595 -6.02 30.60 2.11
CA GLU A 595 -5.48 31.66 1.24
C GLU A 595 -5.35 33.00 2.01
N GLU A 596 -6.38 33.43 2.76
CA GLU A 596 -6.41 34.71 3.47
C GLU A 596 -5.98 34.63 4.95
N TRP A 597 -5.12 33.67 5.33
CA TRP A 597 -4.72 33.42 6.73
C TRP A 597 -4.23 34.66 7.51
N ARG A 598 -3.57 35.62 6.86
CA ARG A 598 -3.18 36.91 7.49
C ARG A 598 -4.36 37.71 8.06
N ARG A 599 -5.60 37.46 7.61
CA ARG A 599 -6.84 38.11 8.07
C ARG A 599 -7.71 37.19 8.95
N TRP A 600 -7.17 36.10 9.50
CA TRP A 600 -7.96 35.11 10.26
C TRP A 600 -8.81 35.70 11.39
N GLU A 601 -8.39 36.80 12.02
CA GLU A 601 -9.19 37.48 13.06
C GLU A 601 -10.51 38.06 12.52
N GLU A 602 -10.53 38.53 11.27
CA GLU A 602 -11.73 38.99 10.54
C GLU A 602 -12.62 37.82 10.08
N HIS A 603 -12.04 36.62 9.99
CA HIS A 603 -12.68 35.40 9.47
C HIS A 603 -12.91 34.33 10.55
N ARG A 604 -12.89 34.74 11.83
CA ARG A 604 -13.10 33.86 13.00
C ARG A 604 -14.42 33.06 12.92
N ASP A 605 -15.46 33.66 12.37
CA ASP A 605 -16.79 33.02 12.24
C ASP A 605 -16.82 31.94 11.15
N ALA A 606 -16.02 32.09 10.08
CA ALA A 606 -15.79 31.02 9.11
C ALA A 606 -14.98 29.87 9.74
N ALA A 607 -13.93 30.21 10.51
CA ALA A 607 -13.10 29.23 11.20
C ALA A 607 -13.87 28.42 12.27
N SER A 608 -14.81 29.04 13.00
CA SER A 608 -15.67 28.32 13.94
C SER A 608 -16.72 27.47 13.25
N THR A 609 -17.29 27.94 12.13
CA THR A 609 -18.26 27.18 11.31
C THR A 609 -17.64 25.90 10.73
N LEU A 610 -16.44 25.98 10.14
CA LEU A 610 -15.72 24.81 9.62
C LEU A 610 -15.26 23.82 10.71
N ARG A 611 -14.96 24.34 11.92
CA ARG A 611 -14.66 23.50 13.09
C ARG A 611 -15.89 22.76 13.60
N CYS A 612 -17.06 23.39 13.55
CA CYS A 612 -18.26 22.97 14.27
C CYS A 612 -19.50 23.10 13.36
N PRO A 613 -19.76 22.10 12.51
CA PRO A 613 -20.91 22.07 11.60
C PRO A 613 -22.22 22.40 12.30
N ASP A 614 -23.06 23.22 11.66
CA ASP A 614 -24.34 23.73 12.16
C ASP A 614 -24.32 24.22 13.63
N LEU A 615 -23.17 24.76 14.07
CA LEU A 615 -22.91 25.21 15.43
C LEU A 615 -23.21 24.13 16.49
N CYS A 616 -22.85 22.89 16.18
CA CYS A 616 -23.14 21.70 16.99
C CYS A 616 -24.65 21.49 17.23
N ASN A 617 -25.50 21.88 16.27
CA ASN A 617 -26.97 21.87 16.33
C ASN A 617 -27.58 22.53 17.59
N GLY A 618 -26.81 23.37 18.31
CA GLY A 618 -27.18 23.88 19.64
C GLY A 618 -27.12 22.84 20.78
N ASN A 619 -26.77 21.58 20.48
CA ASN A 619 -26.71 20.45 21.41
C ASN A 619 -25.28 20.14 21.90
N GLY A 620 -24.32 21.02 21.64
CA GLY A 620 -22.93 20.86 22.08
C GLY A 620 -22.20 22.19 22.19
N GLN A 621 -20.98 22.14 22.72
CA GLN A 621 -20.06 23.26 22.78
C GLN A 621 -18.95 23.11 21.73
N CYS A 622 -18.78 24.13 20.89
CA CYS A 622 -17.71 24.16 19.90
C CYS A 622 -16.32 24.28 20.56
N SER A 623 -15.34 23.51 20.06
CA SER A 623 -13.95 23.49 20.53
C SER A 623 -12.96 23.50 19.35
N GLU A 624 -11.65 23.56 19.64
CA GLU A 624 -10.62 23.46 18.59
C GLU A 624 -10.51 22.07 17.95
N LEU A 625 -11.09 21.04 18.58
CA LEU A 625 -11.17 19.66 18.05
C LEU A 625 -12.55 19.35 17.45
N GLY A 626 -13.41 20.36 17.29
CA GLY A 626 -14.79 20.24 16.84
C GLY A 626 -15.81 20.23 17.98
N CYS A 627 -16.98 19.67 17.73
CA CYS A 627 -18.11 19.70 18.66
C CYS A 627 -17.93 18.77 19.87
N VAL A 628 -18.21 19.30 21.06
CA VAL A 628 -18.29 18.53 22.32
C VAL A 628 -19.75 18.48 22.74
N CYS A 629 -20.43 17.38 22.43
CA CYS A 629 -21.87 17.24 22.65
C CYS A 629 -22.25 17.20 24.13
N PHE A 630 -23.44 17.70 24.45
CA PHE A 630 -24.01 17.59 25.79
C PHE A 630 -24.50 16.16 26.06
N PRO A 631 -24.57 15.71 27.34
CA PRO A 631 -25.11 14.40 27.68
C PRO A 631 -26.51 14.20 27.10
N GLY A 632 -26.74 13.08 26.43
CA GLY A 632 -27.93 12.83 25.62
C GLY A 632 -27.70 12.98 24.11
N PHE A 633 -26.57 13.54 23.66
CA PHE A 633 -26.27 13.80 22.24
C PHE A 633 -24.90 13.26 21.80
N GLY A 634 -24.80 12.84 20.54
CA GLY A 634 -23.62 12.31 19.86
C GLY A 634 -23.60 12.71 18.38
N SER A 635 -22.79 12.04 17.56
CA SER A 635 -22.31 12.47 16.22
C SER A 635 -21.22 13.56 16.25
N HIS A 636 -20.69 13.89 15.08
CA HIS A 636 -19.69 14.94 14.86
C HIS A 636 -20.27 16.38 14.91
N ASP A 637 -21.58 16.53 14.76
CA ASP A 637 -22.33 17.81 14.76
C ASP A 637 -23.38 17.89 15.90
N CYS A 638 -23.46 16.89 16.78
CA CYS A 638 -24.42 16.79 17.88
C CYS A 638 -25.90 16.76 17.45
N SER A 639 -26.19 16.31 16.22
CA SER A 639 -27.55 16.10 15.72
C SER A 639 -28.20 14.82 16.26
N GLU A 640 -27.41 13.76 16.51
CA GLU A 640 -27.92 12.48 17.01
C GLU A 640 -28.15 12.49 18.53
N LEU A 641 -29.20 11.79 18.99
CA LEU A 641 -29.40 11.49 20.40
C LEU A 641 -28.60 10.22 20.79
N THR A 642 -27.85 10.22 21.91
CA THR A 642 -27.09 9.03 22.37
C THR A 642 -28.00 7.84 22.57
N ASP A 643 -29.15 8.09 23.20
CA ASP A 643 -30.09 7.09 23.69
C ASP A 643 -31.11 6.67 22.61
N GLN A 644 -30.92 7.12 21.37
CA GLN A 644 -31.75 6.73 20.23
C GLN A 644 -31.58 5.24 19.94
N ILE A 645 -32.70 4.53 20.04
CA ILE A 645 -32.85 3.15 19.58
C ILE A 645 -32.63 3.14 18.06
N PRO A 646 -31.73 2.28 17.54
CA PRO A 646 -31.50 2.19 16.09
C PRO A 646 -32.74 1.62 15.38
N GLU A 647 -32.91 1.91 14.09
CA GLU A 647 -33.98 1.30 13.29
C GLU A 647 -33.42 0.66 12.01
N ILE A 648 -33.87 -0.55 11.69
CA ILE A 648 -33.52 -1.26 10.47
C ILE A 648 -34.51 -0.87 9.36
N ASN A 649 -34.00 -0.36 8.25
CA ASN A 649 -34.80 0.02 7.07
C ASN A 649 -34.99 -1.22 6.17
N LYS A 650 -33.88 -1.84 5.74
CA LYS A 650 -33.84 -3.03 4.87
C LYS A 650 -32.81 -4.06 5.36
N LEU A 651 -33.02 -5.31 4.97
CA LEU A 651 -31.96 -6.33 4.91
C LEU A 651 -31.55 -6.47 3.44
N ARG A 652 -30.31 -6.92 3.18
CA ARG A 652 -29.87 -7.24 1.81
C ARG A 652 -30.85 -8.23 1.14
N LYS A 653 -31.20 -8.01 -0.13
CA LYS A 653 -32.22 -8.78 -0.87
C LYS A 653 -33.58 -8.88 -0.14
N GLU A 654 -33.97 -7.80 0.55
CA GLU A 654 -35.16 -7.73 1.42
C GLU A 654 -35.23 -8.82 2.51
N GLY A 655 -34.11 -9.47 2.82
CA GLY A 655 -34.05 -10.58 3.78
C GLY A 655 -34.29 -11.96 3.16
N LEU A 656 -34.34 -12.11 1.84
CA LEU A 656 -34.34 -13.43 1.18
C LEU A 656 -32.90 -13.91 0.91
N CYS A 657 -32.55 -15.12 1.33
CA CYS A 657 -31.26 -15.74 1.00
C CYS A 657 -31.41 -17.18 0.50
N ASN A 658 -30.87 -17.46 -0.69
CA ASN A 658 -30.98 -18.75 -1.38
C ASN A 658 -29.75 -19.63 -1.09
N ILE A 659 -29.92 -20.65 -0.24
CA ILE A 659 -28.82 -21.49 0.26
C ILE A 659 -28.12 -22.34 -0.81
N ARG A 660 -28.67 -22.44 -2.03
CA ARG A 660 -28.02 -23.11 -3.18
C ARG A 660 -27.22 -22.18 -4.09
N GLN A 661 -27.23 -20.86 -3.84
CA GLN A 661 -26.66 -19.85 -4.75
C GLN A 661 -25.63 -18.92 -4.09
N GLU A 662 -25.73 -18.68 -2.78
CA GLU A 662 -24.85 -17.74 -2.07
C GLU A 662 -24.59 -18.16 -0.61
N ASP A 663 -23.51 -17.63 -0.02
CA ASP A 663 -23.18 -17.87 1.39
C ASP A 663 -24.01 -16.96 2.31
N CYS A 664 -25.07 -17.52 2.88
CA CYS A 664 -25.95 -16.83 3.82
C CYS A 664 -25.36 -16.62 5.23
N SER A 665 -24.09 -16.98 5.49
CA SER A 665 -23.48 -16.93 6.84
C SER A 665 -23.29 -15.51 7.41
N THR A 666 -23.22 -14.49 6.55
CA THR A 666 -23.08 -13.08 6.94
C THR A 666 -24.17 -12.25 6.30
N ILE A 667 -24.86 -11.45 7.11
CA ILE A 667 -26.03 -10.65 6.74
C ILE A 667 -25.67 -9.18 6.90
N GLN A 668 -25.94 -8.41 5.86
CA GLN A 668 -25.84 -6.96 5.88
C GLN A 668 -27.21 -6.35 6.22
N VAL A 669 -27.18 -5.39 7.14
CA VAL A 669 -28.34 -4.74 7.74
C VAL A 669 -28.21 -3.24 7.48
N SER A 670 -29.17 -2.65 6.76
CA SER A 670 -29.15 -1.23 6.41
C SER A 670 -30.34 -0.51 7.07
N GLY A 671 -30.12 0.68 7.62
CA GLY A 671 -30.98 1.30 8.63
C GLY A 671 -30.57 2.72 8.96
N HIS A 672 -30.85 3.16 10.18
CA HIS A 672 -30.43 4.47 10.69
C HIS A 672 -30.21 4.48 12.21
N GLY A 673 -29.28 5.32 12.67
CA GLY A 673 -28.93 5.50 14.09
C GLY A 673 -28.07 4.38 14.68
N PHE A 674 -27.35 3.60 13.86
CA PHE A 674 -26.36 2.62 14.33
C PHE A 674 -25.08 3.33 14.80
N LYS A 675 -24.38 2.76 15.80
CA LYS A 675 -23.24 3.44 16.44
C LYS A 675 -22.04 2.51 16.66
N ASP A 676 -20.83 3.02 16.44
CA ASP A 676 -19.59 2.33 16.79
C ASP A 676 -19.48 2.22 18.32
N SER A 677 -19.72 1.02 18.84
CA SER A 677 -19.88 0.75 20.26
C SER A 677 -19.38 -0.67 20.56
N SER A 678 -18.62 -0.83 21.64
CA SER A 678 -18.22 -2.16 22.13
C SER A 678 -19.39 -3.00 22.69
N GLN A 679 -20.58 -2.40 22.74
CA GLN A 679 -21.85 -3.05 23.10
C GLN A 679 -22.76 -3.30 21.87
N LEU A 680 -22.33 -2.90 20.66
CA LEU A 680 -23.10 -3.09 19.42
C LEU A 680 -23.25 -4.59 19.10
N LYS A 681 -24.49 -5.07 19.08
CA LYS A 681 -24.80 -6.48 18.80
C LYS A 681 -26.10 -6.66 18.03
N CYS A 682 -26.17 -7.77 17.31
CA CYS A 682 -27.39 -8.27 16.69
C CYS A 682 -28.03 -9.32 17.61
N GLU A 683 -29.34 -9.21 17.79
CA GLU A 683 -30.19 -10.26 18.35
C GLU A 683 -30.81 -11.07 17.20
N PHE A 684 -30.67 -12.39 17.28
CA PHE A 684 -31.31 -13.35 16.40
C PHE A 684 -32.29 -14.19 17.19
N VAL A 685 -33.56 -14.19 16.78
CA VAL A 685 -34.60 -15.07 17.33
C VAL A 685 -35.10 -15.97 16.21
N LYS A 686 -35.01 -17.29 16.40
CA LYS A 686 -35.56 -18.27 15.47
C LYS A 686 -37.06 -18.38 15.70
N GLU A 687 -37.87 -18.15 14.67
CA GLU A 687 -39.32 -18.25 14.79
C GLU A 687 -39.76 -19.71 14.73
N LYS A 688 -40.44 -20.19 15.78
CA LYS A 688 -41.20 -21.44 15.76
C LYS A 688 -42.69 -21.15 15.66
N ILE A 689 -43.36 -21.83 14.76
CA ILE A 689 -44.82 -21.79 14.60
C ILE A 689 -45.36 -23.15 15.07
N GLU A 690 -45.99 -23.17 16.25
CA GLU A 690 -46.65 -24.37 16.81
C GLU A 690 -48.14 -24.02 17.03
N ASP A 691 -49.06 -24.81 16.44
CA ASP A 691 -50.53 -24.65 16.49
C ASP A 691 -51.10 -23.22 16.22
N GLY A 692 -50.35 -22.36 15.54
CA GLY A 692 -50.77 -21.02 15.13
C GLY A 692 -50.46 -19.90 16.13
N GLU A 693 -49.69 -20.18 17.18
CA GLU A 693 -49.12 -19.18 18.09
C GLU A 693 -47.59 -19.21 17.97
N SER A 694 -46.93 -18.04 17.91
CA SER A 694 -45.49 -17.97 17.67
C SER A 694 -44.70 -18.18 18.97
N VAL A 695 -43.97 -19.29 19.05
CA VAL A 695 -43.21 -19.68 20.23
C VAL A 695 -41.79 -19.14 20.13
N THR A 696 -41.52 -18.04 20.84
CA THR A 696 -40.22 -17.36 20.84
C THR A 696 -39.11 -18.26 21.39
N VAL A 697 -38.20 -18.73 20.53
CA VAL A 697 -36.97 -19.42 20.96
C VAL A 697 -36.02 -18.41 21.63
N SER A 698 -35.22 -18.87 22.59
CA SER A 698 -34.24 -18.03 23.30
C SER A 698 -33.32 -17.26 22.34
N PRO A 699 -33.16 -15.93 22.49
CA PRO A 699 -32.36 -15.14 21.56
C PRO A 699 -30.88 -15.50 21.58
N TRP A 700 -30.29 -15.59 20.38
CA TRP A 700 -28.84 -15.62 20.17
C TRP A 700 -28.32 -14.20 20.01
N PHE A 701 -27.21 -13.88 20.65
CA PHE A 701 -26.55 -12.57 20.54
C PHE A 701 -25.19 -12.72 19.86
N VAL A 702 -24.96 -11.95 18.79
CA VAL A 702 -23.68 -11.88 18.09
C VAL A 702 -23.16 -10.45 18.11
N GLN A 703 -21.84 -10.28 18.25
CA GLN A 703 -21.19 -8.99 18.03
C GLN A 703 -21.39 -8.55 16.58
N ALA A 704 -21.81 -7.30 16.39
CA ALA A 704 -21.99 -6.73 15.06
C ALA A 704 -20.70 -6.05 14.60
N THR A 705 -20.47 -5.97 13.29
CA THR A 705 -19.40 -5.14 12.73
C THR A 705 -20.01 -3.83 12.23
N PHE A 706 -19.65 -2.72 12.86
CA PHE A 706 -20.11 -1.39 12.47
C PHE A 706 -19.55 -1.00 11.08
N LEU A 707 -20.43 -0.72 10.12
CA LEU A 707 -20.02 -0.18 8.82
C LEU A 707 -20.05 1.35 8.85
N ASN A 708 -21.20 1.94 9.15
CA ASN A 708 -21.45 3.37 9.27
C ASN A 708 -22.79 3.60 10.02
N GLU A 709 -23.20 4.86 10.18
CA GLU A 709 -24.46 5.24 10.87
C GLU A 709 -25.73 4.60 10.23
N THR A 710 -25.64 4.22 8.95
CA THR A 710 -26.72 3.62 8.14
C THR A 710 -26.56 2.12 7.88
N GLY A 711 -25.48 1.45 8.33
CA GLY A 711 -25.23 0.04 8.01
C GLY A 711 -24.32 -0.73 8.98
N LEU A 712 -24.55 -2.04 9.07
CA LEU A 712 -23.74 -2.99 9.84
C LEU A 712 -23.80 -4.43 9.29
N GLU A 713 -22.83 -5.26 9.68
CA GLU A 713 -22.81 -6.70 9.41
C GLU A 713 -23.08 -7.52 10.68
N CYS A 714 -23.99 -8.50 10.54
CA CYS A 714 -24.30 -9.54 11.52
C CYS A 714 -23.88 -10.90 10.95
N ARG A 715 -23.22 -11.76 11.74
CA ARG A 715 -23.00 -13.17 11.35
C ARG A 715 -24.09 -14.06 11.93
N LEU A 716 -24.55 -15.06 11.17
CA LEU A 716 -25.46 -16.07 11.71
C LEU A 716 -24.79 -16.87 12.84
N PRO A 717 -25.52 -17.22 13.91
CA PRO A 717 -25.04 -18.19 14.89
C PRO A 717 -24.88 -19.57 14.22
N LEU A 718 -23.74 -20.21 14.45
CA LEU A 718 -23.48 -21.58 13.98
C LEU A 718 -24.31 -22.57 14.82
N GLU A 719 -25.16 -23.38 14.18
CA GLU A 719 -25.88 -24.47 14.85
C GLU A 719 -24.92 -25.62 15.18
N ASP A 720 -24.87 -26.03 16.46
CA ASP A 720 -24.13 -27.22 16.89
C ASP A 720 -24.94 -28.51 16.56
N ASN A 721 -24.23 -29.57 16.21
CA ASN A 721 -24.82 -30.80 15.65
C ASN A 721 -25.39 -31.72 16.74
N GLN A 722 -26.51 -31.33 17.35
CA GLN A 722 -27.22 -32.14 18.34
C GLN A 722 -28.70 -32.29 17.98
N GLY A 723 -29.11 -33.53 17.63
CA GLY A 723 -30.52 -33.94 17.65
C GLY A 723 -31.05 -34.08 19.08
N PRO A 724 -32.37 -34.21 19.26
CA PRO A 724 -33.08 -35.35 18.69
C PRO A 724 -34.22 -34.97 17.73
N ALA A 725 -34.92 -35.98 17.21
CA ALA A 725 -36.14 -35.80 16.43
C ALA A 725 -37.34 -35.57 17.35
N ASP A 726 -38.09 -34.51 17.08
CA ASP A 726 -39.53 -34.42 17.38
C ASP A 726 -40.29 -34.31 16.06
N THR A 727 -41.51 -34.87 16.04
CA THR A 727 -42.27 -35.10 14.80
C THR A 727 -43.21 -33.96 14.43
N VAL A 728 -43.49 -33.85 13.13
CA VAL A 728 -44.50 -33.02 12.42
C VAL A 728 -43.93 -31.76 11.76
N THR A 729 -44.31 -31.62 10.47
CA THR A 729 -44.01 -30.58 9.46
C THR A 729 -42.54 -30.38 9.00
N ASN A 730 -42.43 -30.36 7.66
CA ASN A 730 -41.39 -29.82 6.78
C ASN A 730 -40.07 -29.30 7.40
N ARG A 731 -38.92 -29.69 6.79
CA ARG A 731 -37.77 -28.78 6.68
C ARG A 731 -38.09 -27.63 5.72
N ALA A 732 -38.92 -26.71 6.22
CA ALA A 732 -39.26 -25.46 5.57
C ALA A 732 -38.18 -24.40 5.82
N VAL A 733 -38.19 -23.42 4.91
CA VAL A 733 -38.00 -21.99 5.16
C VAL A 733 -37.70 -21.64 6.62
N THR A 734 -36.47 -21.23 6.94
CA THR A 734 -36.13 -20.81 8.31
C THR A 734 -36.24 -19.29 8.41
N HIS A 735 -37.20 -18.83 9.23
CA HIS A 735 -37.36 -17.44 9.60
C HIS A 735 -36.51 -17.08 10.83
N TRP A 736 -35.68 -16.05 10.66
CA TRP A 736 -34.92 -15.41 11.71
C TRP A 736 -35.40 -13.98 11.88
N GLN A 737 -35.96 -13.66 13.05
CA GLN A 737 -36.20 -12.28 13.44
C GLN A 737 -34.87 -11.66 13.89
N ILE A 738 -34.43 -10.60 13.20
CA ILE A 738 -33.22 -9.84 13.49
C ILE A 738 -33.58 -8.52 14.16
N LYS A 739 -32.89 -8.17 15.24
CA LYS A 739 -32.85 -6.82 15.82
C LYS A 739 -31.41 -6.38 16.08
N VAL A 740 -31.17 -5.08 16.24
CA VAL A 740 -29.86 -4.48 16.55
C VAL A 740 -29.97 -3.67 17.83
N SER A 741 -28.90 -3.64 18.63
CA SER A 741 -28.80 -2.78 19.82
C SER A 741 -27.42 -2.13 19.92
N ASN A 742 -27.39 -0.80 20.16
CA ASN A 742 -26.18 0.02 20.29
C ASN A 742 -25.55 -0.03 21.71
N ASP A 743 -26.40 -0.10 22.73
CA ASP A 743 -26.09 -0.13 24.17
C ASP A 743 -26.09 -1.56 24.76
N GLY A 744 -26.58 -2.53 23.97
CA GLY A 744 -26.75 -3.91 24.35
C GLY A 744 -28.02 -4.23 25.16
N TYR A 745 -28.92 -3.26 25.34
CA TYR A 745 -30.16 -3.37 26.12
C TYR A 745 -31.40 -2.91 25.34
N SER A 746 -31.27 -1.87 24.54
CA SER A 746 -32.33 -1.24 23.74
C SER A 746 -32.24 -1.72 22.29
N TYR A 747 -33.28 -2.41 21.80
CA TYR A 747 -33.27 -3.07 20.48
C TYR A 747 -34.20 -2.39 19.49
N SER A 748 -33.78 -2.43 18.22
CA SER A 748 -34.48 -1.89 17.06
C SER A 748 -35.86 -2.49 16.80
N ASN A 749 -36.57 -1.93 15.80
CA ASN A 749 -37.58 -2.69 15.07
C ASN A 749 -37.00 -4.03 14.56
N ALA A 750 -37.89 -4.98 14.28
CA ALA A 750 -37.50 -6.30 13.79
C ALA A 750 -37.62 -6.38 12.26
N LYS A 751 -36.68 -7.09 11.62
CA LYS A 751 -36.81 -7.57 10.24
C LYS A 751 -36.70 -9.08 10.19
N ILE A 752 -37.33 -9.69 9.20
CA ILE A 752 -37.32 -11.15 8.99
C ILE A 752 -36.27 -11.47 7.93
N LEU A 753 -35.33 -12.34 8.26
CA LEU A 753 -34.48 -13.05 7.31
C LEU A 753 -35.06 -14.43 7.06
N THR A 754 -35.21 -14.77 5.80
CA THR A 754 -35.82 -16.00 5.29
C THR A 754 -34.78 -16.79 4.51
N LEU A 755 -34.28 -17.86 5.13
CA LEU A 755 -33.38 -18.83 4.48
C LEU A 755 -34.22 -19.89 3.78
N TYR A 756 -34.08 -20.03 2.47
CA TYR A 756 -34.89 -20.96 1.65
C TYR A 756 -34.04 -21.71 0.62
N ASP A 757 -34.55 -22.85 0.16
CA ASP A 757 -33.97 -23.62 -0.95
C ASP A 757 -34.68 -23.23 -2.25
N GLY A 758 -34.05 -22.38 -3.08
CA GLY A 758 -34.62 -21.90 -4.34
C GLY A 758 -34.80 -22.98 -5.42
N GLY A 759 -34.24 -24.17 -5.21
CA GLY A 759 -34.57 -25.36 -5.99
C GLY A 759 -36.00 -25.80 -5.69
N CYS A 760 -36.34 -26.03 -4.42
CA CYS A 760 -37.63 -26.58 -4.01
C CYS A 760 -38.76 -25.56 -3.80
N GLN A 761 -38.42 -24.32 -3.47
CA GLN A 761 -39.36 -23.27 -3.08
C GLN A 761 -39.29 -22.07 -4.02
N ILE A 762 -40.42 -21.39 -4.21
CA ILE A 762 -40.53 -20.07 -4.80
C ILE A 762 -41.09 -19.15 -3.71
N CYS A 763 -40.28 -18.20 -3.26
CA CYS A 763 -40.67 -17.13 -2.35
C CYS A 763 -40.90 -15.85 -3.15
N SER A 764 -42.03 -15.17 -2.92
CA SER A 764 -42.34 -13.87 -3.50
C SER A 764 -42.53 -12.81 -2.42
N LEU A 765 -42.36 -11.54 -2.80
CA LEU A 765 -42.43 -10.35 -1.95
C LEU A 765 -43.63 -9.48 -2.37
N ASP A 766 -44.84 -10.01 -2.18
CA ASP A 766 -46.09 -9.33 -2.60
C ASP A 766 -46.82 -8.62 -1.44
N THR A 767 -46.54 -8.97 -0.17
CA THR A 767 -46.85 -8.18 1.05
C THR A 767 -46.36 -8.87 2.33
N GLU A 768 -46.44 -10.19 2.36
CA GLU A 768 -45.84 -11.08 3.36
C GLU A 768 -44.93 -12.08 2.62
N ILE A 769 -43.89 -12.62 3.29
CA ILE A 769 -42.94 -13.54 2.65
C ILE A 769 -43.59 -14.91 2.46
N MET A 770 -44.21 -15.12 1.30
CA MET A 770 -44.96 -16.33 0.98
C MET A 770 -44.11 -17.28 0.12
N CYS A 771 -43.43 -18.21 0.80
CA CYS A 771 -42.67 -19.29 0.19
C CYS A 771 -43.56 -20.49 -0.12
N THR A 772 -43.76 -20.77 -1.42
CA THR A 772 -44.56 -21.89 -1.92
C THR A 772 -43.66 -23.03 -2.42
N LEU A 773 -44.09 -24.29 -2.24
CA LEU A 773 -43.41 -25.43 -2.86
C LEU A 773 -43.74 -25.47 -4.36
N ARG A 774 -42.74 -25.73 -5.21
CA ARG A 774 -42.96 -25.93 -6.65
C ARG A 774 -43.86 -27.15 -6.87
N GLU A 775 -44.88 -27.03 -7.73
CA GLU A 775 -45.90 -28.10 -7.93
C GLU A 775 -45.30 -29.45 -8.35
N LYS A 776 -44.14 -29.40 -9.01
CA LYS A 776 -43.37 -30.49 -9.61
C LYS A 776 -42.18 -30.95 -8.74
N THR A 777 -42.41 -31.22 -7.46
CA THR A 777 -41.41 -31.76 -6.53
C THR A 777 -41.86 -33.07 -5.89
N CYS A 778 -40.89 -33.87 -5.45
CA CYS A 778 -41.10 -35.02 -4.58
C CYS A 778 -40.60 -34.72 -3.17
N ILE A 779 -41.33 -35.19 -2.16
CA ILE A 779 -41.01 -35.06 -0.73
C ILE A 779 -40.77 -36.50 -0.24
N ILE A 780 -39.52 -36.93 -0.25
CA ILE A 780 -39.13 -38.34 -0.07
C ILE A 780 -38.32 -38.46 1.23
N GLY A 781 -38.98 -38.93 2.29
CA GLY A 781 -38.54 -38.64 3.65
C GLY A 781 -38.79 -37.16 3.97
N ASP A 782 -37.95 -36.57 4.81
CA ASP A 782 -38.07 -35.17 5.25
C ASP A 782 -37.35 -34.18 4.31
N LEU A 783 -37.00 -34.62 3.09
CA LEU A 783 -36.26 -33.85 2.09
C LEU A 783 -37.06 -33.69 0.79
N CYS A 784 -36.96 -32.51 0.19
CA CYS A 784 -37.58 -32.18 -1.08
C CYS A 784 -36.57 -32.31 -2.24
N TYR A 785 -37.07 -32.79 -3.39
CA TYR A 785 -36.32 -32.98 -4.63
C TYR A 785 -37.13 -32.48 -5.84
N ASN A 786 -36.47 -31.97 -6.87
CA ASN A 786 -37.09 -31.53 -8.11
C ASN A 786 -37.46 -32.69 -9.05
N GLU A 787 -38.46 -32.50 -9.92
CA GLU A 787 -38.71 -33.41 -11.05
C GLU A 787 -37.40 -33.68 -11.83
N GLY A 788 -37.00 -34.95 -11.92
CA GLY A 788 -35.78 -35.39 -12.58
C GLY A 788 -34.53 -35.49 -11.69
N GLU A 789 -34.50 -34.94 -10.47
CA GLU A 789 -33.38 -35.16 -9.55
C GLU A 789 -33.27 -36.66 -9.18
N SER A 790 -32.05 -37.20 -9.28
CA SER A 790 -31.75 -38.61 -8.98
C SER A 790 -31.50 -38.84 -7.49
N ASN A 791 -31.76 -40.06 -7.03
CA ASN A 791 -31.54 -40.44 -5.63
C ASN A 791 -30.03 -40.47 -5.31
N PRO A 792 -29.54 -39.65 -4.36
CA PRO A 792 -28.11 -39.57 -4.02
C PRO A 792 -27.47 -40.92 -3.60
N SER A 793 -28.28 -41.89 -3.17
CA SER A 793 -27.84 -43.22 -2.77
C SER A 793 -28.02 -44.30 -3.85
N ASN A 794 -28.78 -44.04 -4.93
CA ASN A 794 -28.99 -45.00 -6.03
C ASN A 794 -29.55 -44.30 -7.30
N PRO A 795 -28.71 -43.94 -8.29
CA PRO A 795 -29.14 -43.13 -9.44
C PRO A 795 -30.17 -43.80 -10.35
N CYS A 796 -30.38 -45.12 -10.26
CA CYS A 796 -31.42 -45.85 -11.01
C CYS A 796 -32.86 -45.48 -10.58
N PHE A 797 -33.02 -44.59 -9.60
CA PHE A 797 -34.28 -43.96 -9.26
C PHE A 797 -34.19 -42.42 -9.27
N THR A 798 -35.28 -41.79 -9.67
CA THR A 798 -35.45 -40.36 -9.86
C THR A 798 -36.73 -39.87 -9.17
N CYS A 799 -36.80 -38.58 -8.85
CA CYS A 799 -38.06 -37.93 -8.52
C CYS A 799 -38.91 -37.83 -9.80
N ARG A 800 -40.10 -38.44 -9.77
CA ARG A 800 -41.17 -38.26 -10.77
C ARG A 800 -42.48 -38.02 -10.03
N PRO A 801 -42.88 -36.75 -9.81
CA PRO A 801 -44.02 -36.42 -8.96
C PRO A 801 -45.36 -36.92 -9.55
N ASP A 802 -45.40 -37.18 -10.86
CA ASP A 802 -46.55 -37.76 -11.57
C ASP A 802 -46.77 -39.26 -11.27
N LEU A 803 -45.71 -39.98 -10.84
CA LEU A 803 -45.77 -41.41 -10.47
C LEU A 803 -45.84 -41.60 -8.96
N SER A 804 -45.03 -40.85 -8.20
CA SER A 804 -45.11 -40.77 -6.75
C SER A 804 -44.43 -39.51 -6.24
N LYS A 805 -45.16 -38.71 -5.45
CA LYS A 805 -44.58 -37.57 -4.73
C LYS A 805 -43.81 -37.96 -3.47
N HIS A 806 -43.88 -39.23 -3.02
CA HIS A 806 -43.34 -39.64 -1.71
C HIS A 806 -42.38 -40.83 -1.75
N THR A 807 -42.15 -41.43 -2.92
CA THR A 807 -41.21 -42.54 -3.10
C THR A 807 -40.43 -42.38 -4.40
N TRP A 808 -39.16 -42.78 -4.35
CA TRP A 808 -38.26 -42.80 -5.50
C TRP A 808 -38.83 -43.67 -6.64
N SER A 809 -38.94 -43.10 -7.84
CA SER A 809 -39.50 -43.77 -9.02
C SER A 809 -38.39 -44.32 -9.91
N LYS A 810 -38.52 -45.55 -10.43
CA LYS A 810 -37.49 -46.17 -11.27
C LYS A 810 -37.37 -45.44 -12.62
N VAL A 811 -36.15 -45.27 -13.12
CA VAL A 811 -35.89 -44.76 -14.48
C VAL A 811 -36.35 -45.81 -15.52
N GLU A 812 -37.04 -45.37 -16.58
CA GLU A 812 -37.66 -46.24 -17.61
C GLU A 812 -36.85 -46.39 -18.90
N LYS A 813 -35.89 -45.49 -19.14
CA LYS A 813 -34.88 -45.61 -20.19
C LYS A 813 -33.52 -45.78 -19.53
N ASN A 814 -32.71 -46.68 -20.05
CA ASN A 814 -31.35 -46.89 -19.61
C ASN A 814 -30.53 -47.33 -20.84
N GLU A 815 -29.87 -46.37 -21.47
CA GLU A 815 -29.04 -46.57 -22.65
C GLU A 815 -27.62 -47.05 -22.20
N PRO A 816 -26.94 -47.92 -22.96
CA PRO A 816 -25.69 -48.54 -22.48
C PRO A 816 -24.50 -47.56 -22.51
N PRO A 817 -23.55 -47.63 -21.54
CA PRO A 817 -22.42 -46.71 -21.43
C PRO A 817 -21.59 -46.52 -22.71
N LEU A 818 -21.31 -45.25 -23.05
CA LEU A 818 -20.48 -44.88 -24.19
C LEU A 818 -18.99 -44.92 -23.81
N PHE A 819 -18.26 -45.88 -24.38
CA PHE A 819 -16.79 -45.94 -24.25
C PHE A 819 -16.11 -44.84 -25.07
N GLN A 820 -15.19 -44.10 -24.44
CA GLN A 820 -14.39 -43.05 -25.09
C GLN A 820 -13.05 -43.64 -25.55
N PRO A 821 -12.77 -43.74 -26.87
CA PRO A 821 -11.53 -44.32 -27.37
C PRO A 821 -10.32 -43.42 -27.10
N PRO A 822 -9.12 -43.99 -26.86
CA PRO A 822 -7.90 -43.21 -26.64
C PRO A 822 -7.61 -42.23 -27.80
N GLN A 823 -7.34 -40.97 -27.47
CA GLN A 823 -7.06 -39.91 -28.46
C GLN A 823 -5.73 -40.11 -29.23
N MET A 824 -4.88 -41.03 -28.79
CA MET A 824 -3.60 -41.37 -29.44
C MET A 824 -3.33 -42.88 -29.38
N PRO A 825 -2.57 -43.45 -30.34
CA PRO A 825 -2.19 -44.87 -30.31
C PRO A 825 -1.29 -45.17 -29.10
N LEU A 826 -1.71 -46.12 -28.25
CA LEU A 826 -1.03 -46.39 -26.99
C LEU A 826 0.30 -47.14 -27.19
N ARG A 827 1.31 -46.70 -26.44
CA ARG A 827 2.68 -47.21 -26.48
C ARG A 827 3.23 -47.41 -25.06
N SER A 828 4.16 -48.34 -24.95
CA SER A 828 4.90 -48.69 -23.73
C SER A 828 6.34 -49.07 -24.12
N PHE A 829 7.27 -49.17 -23.17
CA PHE A 829 8.61 -49.73 -23.41
C PHE A 829 8.88 -50.99 -22.58
N GLN A 830 9.89 -51.78 -22.97
CA GLN A 830 10.18 -53.08 -22.37
C GLN A 830 10.43 -52.98 -20.85
N GLU A 831 9.87 -53.94 -20.09
CA GLU A 831 9.85 -54.03 -18.62
C GLU A 831 9.06 -52.92 -17.89
N GLU A 832 8.45 -51.96 -18.58
CA GLU A 832 7.55 -50.95 -18.01
C GLU A 832 6.28 -51.60 -17.42
N SER A 833 5.80 -51.04 -16.30
CA SER A 833 4.43 -51.25 -15.82
C SER A 833 3.52 -50.22 -16.51
N PHE A 834 2.97 -50.57 -17.67
CA PHE A 834 1.98 -49.78 -18.37
C PHE A 834 0.72 -49.63 -17.52
N ILE A 835 0.32 -48.39 -17.23
CA ILE A 835 -0.89 -48.03 -16.49
C ILE A 835 -1.63 -46.98 -17.32
N TYR A 836 -2.88 -47.26 -17.67
CA TYR A 836 -3.71 -46.34 -18.45
C TYR A 836 -5.16 -46.31 -17.92
N GLN A 837 -5.72 -45.11 -17.80
CA GLN A 837 -7.09 -44.92 -17.35
C GLN A 837 -8.03 -44.94 -18.56
N LEU A 838 -8.82 -46.01 -18.69
CA LEU A 838 -9.91 -46.05 -19.68
C LEU A 838 -11.06 -45.16 -19.21
N GLN A 839 -11.76 -44.54 -20.16
CA GLN A 839 -12.88 -43.64 -19.89
C GLN A 839 -14.13 -44.13 -20.63
N ALA A 840 -15.26 -44.08 -19.94
CA ALA A 840 -16.58 -44.31 -20.47
C ALA A 840 -17.55 -43.41 -19.71
N GLN A 841 -18.63 -43.00 -20.36
CA GLN A 841 -19.65 -42.16 -19.75
C GLN A 841 -21.03 -42.73 -20.02
N ASP A 842 -21.82 -42.83 -18.96
CA ASP A 842 -23.25 -43.09 -18.99
C ASP A 842 -23.98 -41.79 -19.35
N LEU A 843 -24.95 -41.82 -20.27
CA LEU A 843 -25.68 -40.60 -20.66
C LEU A 843 -26.63 -40.14 -19.54
N GLU A 844 -27.13 -41.09 -18.76
CA GLU A 844 -27.96 -40.91 -17.57
C GLU A 844 -27.14 -40.59 -16.29
N GLY A 845 -25.80 -40.59 -16.39
CA GLY A 845 -24.91 -40.20 -15.29
C GLY A 845 -24.64 -41.28 -14.23
N SER A 846 -24.99 -42.53 -14.50
CA SER A 846 -24.73 -43.67 -13.60
C SER A 846 -23.23 -43.95 -13.43
N VAL A 847 -22.88 -44.58 -12.31
CA VAL A 847 -21.52 -45.09 -12.09
C VAL A 847 -21.25 -46.27 -13.02
N VAL A 848 -20.27 -46.12 -13.91
CA VAL A 848 -19.82 -47.16 -14.83
C VAL A 848 -18.78 -48.08 -14.19
N LEU A 849 -18.85 -49.37 -14.51
CA LEU A 849 -17.95 -50.42 -14.03
C LEU A 849 -17.32 -51.16 -15.21
N PHE A 850 -16.00 -51.37 -15.16
CA PHE A 850 -15.23 -52.05 -16.21
C PHE A 850 -14.92 -53.50 -15.82
N SER A 851 -14.95 -54.44 -16.78
CA SER A 851 -14.52 -55.83 -16.55
C SER A 851 -13.66 -56.38 -17.70
N LEU A 852 -12.54 -57.05 -17.39
CA LEU A 852 -11.64 -57.60 -18.42
C LEU A 852 -12.19 -58.92 -18.98
N VAL A 853 -12.43 -58.97 -20.29
CA VAL A 853 -12.85 -60.17 -21.02
C VAL A 853 -11.63 -60.95 -21.53
N SER A 854 -10.63 -60.26 -22.08
CA SER A 854 -9.39 -60.88 -22.54
C SER A 854 -8.22 -59.90 -22.61
N GLY A 855 -6.99 -60.42 -22.53
CA GLY A 855 -5.76 -59.62 -22.65
C GLY A 855 -4.47 -60.45 -22.55
N PRO A 856 -3.30 -59.82 -22.74
CA PRO A 856 -2.00 -60.47 -22.57
C PRO A 856 -1.76 -60.93 -21.12
N LYS A 857 -0.82 -61.87 -20.93
CA LYS A 857 -0.49 -62.40 -19.60
C LYS A 857 -0.02 -61.28 -18.66
N GLY A 858 -0.58 -61.26 -17.45
CA GLY A 858 -0.29 -60.23 -16.44
C GLY A 858 -1.06 -58.92 -16.64
N ALA A 859 -2.04 -58.87 -17.55
CA ALA A 859 -2.98 -57.76 -17.63
C ALA A 859 -4.07 -57.86 -16.53
N SER A 860 -4.44 -56.72 -15.97
CA SER A 860 -5.62 -56.56 -15.13
C SER A 860 -6.33 -55.24 -15.46
N LEU A 861 -7.63 -55.18 -15.19
CA LEU A 861 -8.46 -53.98 -15.33
C LEU A 861 -9.22 -53.82 -14.02
N SER A 862 -9.14 -52.64 -13.39
CA SER A 862 -9.96 -52.34 -12.22
C SER A 862 -11.40 -52.07 -12.64
N SER A 863 -12.35 -52.23 -11.71
CA SER A 863 -13.75 -51.81 -11.92
C SER A 863 -13.89 -50.33 -12.26
N ALA A 864 -12.93 -49.49 -11.86
CA ALA A 864 -12.88 -48.06 -12.17
C ALA A 864 -12.16 -47.74 -13.50
N GLY A 865 -11.89 -48.73 -14.36
CA GLY A 865 -11.30 -48.52 -15.70
C GLY A 865 -9.78 -48.41 -15.76
N LEU A 866 -9.07 -48.65 -14.64
CA LEU A 866 -7.61 -48.61 -14.62
C LEU A 866 -7.02 -49.89 -15.21
N LEU A 867 -6.53 -49.81 -16.44
CA LEU A 867 -5.83 -50.89 -17.14
C LEU A 867 -4.36 -50.93 -16.70
N VAL A 868 -3.91 -52.08 -16.19
CA VAL A 868 -2.53 -52.30 -15.73
C VAL A 868 -1.96 -53.54 -16.42
N TRP A 869 -0.76 -53.42 -16.98
CA TRP A 869 -0.05 -54.52 -17.63
C TRP A 869 1.46 -54.31 -17.58
N LYS A 870 2.26 -55.38 -17.46
CA LYS A 870 3.73 -55.27 -17.55
C LYS A 870 4.24 -55.73 -18.91
N ALA A 871 4.92 -54.82 -19.62
CA ALA A 871 5.43 -54.99 -20.98
C ALA A 871 6.64 -55.95 -21.05
N THR A 872 6.35 -57.25 -20.91
CA THR A 872 7.32 -58.36 -20.86
C THR A 872 7.56 -59.04 -22.22
N SER A 873 6.98 -58.49 -23.30
CA SER A 873 7.13 -58.98 -24.67
C SER A 873 8.34 -58.35 -25.38
N LYS A 874 8.58 -58.68 -26.65
CA LYS A 874 9.71 -58.11 -27.41
C LYS A 874 9.37 -56.69 -27.88
N PRO A 875 10.37 -55.80 -28.04
CA PRO A 875 10.17 -54.41 -28.47
C PRO A 875 9.86 -54.30 -29.97
N THR A 876 8.67 -54.77 -30.35
CA THR A 876 7.89 -54.47 -31.57
C THR A 876 6.46 -55.02 -31.49
N ASP A 877 6.14 -55.85 -30.48
CA ASP A 877 4.85 -56.54 -30.39
C ASP A 877 3.69 -55.57 -30.05
N THR A 878 2.53 -55.77 -30.67
CA THR A 878 1.27 -55.06 -30.36
C THR A 878 0.26 -56.02 -29.73
N HIS A 879 -0.29 -55.65 -28.58
CA HIS A 879 -1.23 -56.46 -27.81
C HIS A 879 -2.61 -55.83 -27.78
N THR A 880 -3.67 -56.65 -27.81
CA THR A 880 -5.07 -56.22 -27.74
C THR A 880 -5.69 -56.62 -26.40
N PHE A 881 -6.49 -55.73 -25.82
CA PHE A 881 -7.22 -55.92 -24.57
C PHE A 881 -8.72 -55.75 -24.87
N GLN A 882 -9.56 -56.67 -24.41
CA GLN A 882 -11.02 -56.64 -24.60
C GLN A 882 -11.72 -56.61 -23.24
N PHE A 883 -12.75 -55.79 -23.11
CA PHE A 883 -13.44 -55.54 -21.85
C PHE A 883 -14.92 -55.22 -22.06
N THR A 884 -15.71 -55.36 -21.00
CA THR A 884 -17.06 -54.79 -20.92
C THR A 884 -17.05 -53.51 -20.07
N VAL A 885 -18.05 -52.66 -20.32
CA VAL A 885 -18.44 -51.55 -19.46
C VAL A 885 -19.91 -51.76 -19.12
N THR A 886 -20.27 -51.70 -17.84
CA THR A 886 -21.64 -51.88 -17.34
C THR A 886 -22.03 -50.72 -16.44
N ASP A 887 -23.24 -50.19 -16.58
CA ASP A 887 -23.75 -49.17 -15.63
C ASP A 887 -24.25 -49.80 -14.31
N ALA A 888 -24.68 -48.95 -13.37
CA ALA A 888 -25.25 -49.35 -12.08
C ALA A 888 -26.67 -49.96 -12.17
N CYS A 889 -27.33 -49.83 -13.32
CA CYS A 889 -28.72 -50.18 -13.58
C CYS A 889 -28.89 -51.41 -14.50
N SER A 890 -27.77 -52.02 -14.90
CA SER A 890 -27.60 -53.28 -15.63
C SER A 890 -27.74 -53.26 -17.17
N ALA A 891 -27.37 -52.18 -17.87
CA ALA A 891 -27.01 -52.29 -19.30
C ALA A 891 -25.48 -52.42 -19.51
N GLU A 892 -25.08 -52.99 -20.64
CA GLU A 892 -23.68 -53.35 -20.92
C GLU A 892 -23.22 -53.00 -22.35
N MET A 893 -21.93 -52.70 -22.49
CA MET A 893 -21.24 -52.36 -23.73
C MET A 893 -19.91 -53.11 -23.82
N HIS A 894 -19.52 -53.55 -25.03
CA HIS A 894 -18.26 -54.24 -25.31
C HIS A 894 -17.26 -53.32 -26.02
N ALA A 895 -16.01 -53.28 -25.56
CA ALA A 895 -14.95 -52.44 -26.13
C ALA A 895 -13.57 -53.12 -26.11
N SER A 896 -12.61 -52.53 -26.84
CA SER A 896 -11.23 -53.03 -26.90
C SER A 896 -10.21 -51.95 -27.25
N VAL A 897 -8.98 -52.07 -26.75
CA VAL A 897 -7.85 -51.17 -27.04
C VAL A 897 -6.59 -51.95 -27.43
N GLN A 898 -5.61 -51.27 -28.05
CA GLN A 898 -4.33 -51.86 -28.47
C GLN A 898 -3.14 -51.05 -27.93
N VAL A 899 -2.08 -51.73 -27.50
CA VAL A 899 -0.84 -51.15 -26.96
C VAL A 899 0.38 -51.77 -27.65
N SER A 900 1.38 -50.97 -28.00
CA SER A 900 2.61 -51.40 -28.72
C SER A 900 3.89 -51.14 -27.92
N VAL A 901 4.91 -52.01 -28.04
CA VAL A 901 6.12 -51.99 -27.17
C VAL A 901 7.39 -51.52 -27.90
N GLN A 902 8.15 -50.61 -27.27
CA GLN A 902 9.41 -50.02 -27.75
C GLN A 902 10.63 -50.33 -26.84
N SER A 903 11.83 -49.88 -27.24
CA SER A 903 13.12 -50.07 -26.55
C SER A 903 13.68 -48.77 -25.95
N CYS A 904 14.60 -48.89 -24.99
CA CYS A 904 15.26 -47.76 -24.29
C CYS A 904 16.80 -47.84 -24.40
N ASP A 905 17.47 -46.69 -24.50
CA ASP A 905 18.89 -46.56 -24.87
C ASP A 905 19.79 -45.87 -23.81
N CYS A 906 19.55 -46.08 -22.51
CA CYS A 906 20.41 -45.52 -21.45
C CYS A 906 21.79 -46.20 -21.34
N LEU A 907 22.82 -45.49 -20.87
CA LEU A 907 24.20 -46.00 -20.72
C LEU A 907 24.58 -46.22 -19.24
N ASN A 908 25.77 -46.77 -18.98
CA ASN A 908 26.36 -46.93 -17.64
C ASN A 908 25.44 -47.58 -16.58
N ALA A 909 24.60 -48.53 -17.01
CA ALA A 909 23.57 -49.22 -16.20
C ALA A 909 22.51 -48.29 -15.57
N ALA A 910 22.34 -47.07 -16.09
CA ALA A 910 21.25 -46.18 -15.76
C ALA A 910 19.88 -46.79 -16.09
N SER A 911 18.88 -46.47 -15.27
CA SER A 911 17.52 -47.04 -15.38
C SER A 911 16.57 -46.11 -16.12
N CYS A 912 15.78 -46.65 -17.05
CA CYS A 912 14.76 -45.90 -17.77
C CYS A 912 13.52 -45.70 -16.90
N ILE A 913 13.03 -44.46 -16.78
CA ILE A 913 11.70 -44.15 -16.20
C ILE A 913 10.86 -43.39 -17.22
N THR A 914 9.54 -43.40 -17.07
CA THR A 914 8.62 -42.60 -17.89
C THR A 914 8.86 -41.09 -17.74
N ASN A 915 8.76 -40.34 -18.84
CA ASN A 915 8.78 -38.89 -18.78
C ASN A 915 7.43 -38.36 -18.26
N VAL A 916 7.41 -37.86 -17.02
CA VAL A 916 6.19 -37.35 -16.36
C VAL A 916 5.60 -36.12 -17.05
N ASN A 917 6.39 -35.39 -17.84
CA ASN A 917 5.94 -34.22 -18.61
C ASN A 917 5.28 -34.59 -19.95
N SER A 918 5.20 -35.87 -20.30
CA SER A 918 4.69 -36.37 -21.58
C SER A 918 3.42 -37.20 -21.37
N PRO A 919 2.46 -37.21 -22.33
CA PRO A 919 1.17 -37.85 -22.14
C PRO A 919 1.32 -39.37 -21.91
N VAL A 920 0.53 -39.89 -20.97
CA VAL A 920 0.56 -41.31 -20.55
C VAL A 920 0.21 -42.21 -21.73
N GLY A 921 1.08 -43.17 -22.03
CA GLY A 921 0.98 -44.03 -23.21
C GLY A 921 1.70 -43.52 -24.46
N SER A 922 2.57 -42.51 -24.34
CA SER A 922 3.50 -42.06 -25.40
C SER A 922 4.75 -42.92 -25.58
N ALA A 923 5.16 -43.65 -24.53
CA ALA A 923 6.45 -44.36 -24.38
C ALA A 923 7.71 -43.48 -24.32
N GLU A 924 7.60 -42.18 -24.01
CA GLU A 924 8.77 -41.34 -23.74
C GLU A 924 9.42 -41.65 -22.39
N TYR A 925 10.76 -41.67 -22.35
CA TYR A 925 11.54 -42.05 -21.18
C TYR A 925 12.67 -41.06 -20.86
N ILE A 926 13.14 -41.09 -19.61
CA ILE A 926 14.31 -40.38 -19.09
C ILE A 926 15.26 -41.39 -18.44
N CYS A 927 16.57 -41.21 -18.61
CA CYS A 927 17.60 -42.00 -17.95
C CYS A 927 17.86 -41.49 -16.53
N VAL A 928 17.63 -42.34 -15.51
CA VAL A 928 18.04 -42.07 -14.12
C VAL A 928 19.47 -42.57 -13.93
N CYS A 929 20.38 -41.62 -13.74
CA CYS A 929 21.80 -41.90 -13.55
C CYS A 929 22.08 -42.50 -12.18
N PRO A 930 22.97 -43.51 -12.08
CA PRO A 930 23.47 -43.97 -10.80
C PRO A 930 24.34 -42.87 -10.14
N ASP A 931 24.30 -42.82 -8.82
CA ASP A 931 25.08 -41.85 -8.02
C ASP A 931 26.56 -41.82 -8.44
N GLY A 932 27.10 -40.61 -8.61
CA GLY A 932 28.43 -40.36 -9.19
C GLY A 932 28.41 -40.02 -10.68
N PHE A 933 27.32 -40.32 -11.42
CA PHE A 933 27.23 -40.05 -12.86
C PHE A 933 26.17 -39.00 -13.23
N THR A 934 26.40 -38.31 -14.35
CA THR A 934 25.54 -37.27 -14.90
C THR A 934 25.59 -37.24 -16.44
N GLY A 935 24.79 -36.38 -17.09
CA GLY A 935 24.60 -36.35 -18.55
C GLY A 935 23.28 -36.99 -19.00
N TRP A 936 22.84 -36.72 -20.24
CA TRP A 936 21.50 -37.09 -20.71
C TRP A 936 21.29 -38.60 -20.89
N ARG A 937 22.37 -39.36 -21.02
CA ARG A 937 22.41 -40.83 -21.03
C ARG A 937 23.32 -41.37 -19.92
N CYS A 938 23.69 -40.52 -18.95
CA CYS A 938 24.55 -40.81 -17.80
C CYS A 938 26.02 -41.08 -18.15
N GLU A 939 26.54 -40.32 -19.11
CA GLU A 939 27.83 -40.48 -19.76
C GLU A 939 29.05 -39.78 -19.08
N VAL A 940 28.84 -39.01 -18.02
CA VAL A 940 29.86 -38.17 -17.34
C VAL A 940 30.03 -38.58 -15.87
N ASP A 941 31.27 -38.58 -15.35
CA ASP A 941 31.64 -38.91 -13.95
C ASP A 941 31.87 -37.64 -13.11
N VAL A 942 31.77 -37.71 -11.77
CA VAL A 942 31.74 -36.55 -10.85
C VAL A 942 32.84 -36.62 -9.78
N ASP A 943 33.61 -35.54 -9.65
CA ASP A 943 34.73 -35.34 -8.70
C ASP A 943 34.22 -35.06 -7.26
N ASP A 944 34.28 -36.07 -6.38
CA ASP A 944 33.78 -36.03 -5.00
C ASP A 944 34.73 -35.27 -4.04
N CYS A 945 35.93 -34.85 -4.48
CA CYS A 945 36.93 -34.17 -3.62
C CYS A 945 36.84 -32.63 -3.59
N LYS A 946 35.85 -31.99 -4.24
CA LYS A 946 35.72 -30.52 -4.30
C LYS A 946 34.41 -29.98 -3.72
N PRO A 947 34.44 -29.06 -2.73
CA PRO A 947 35.60 -28.60 -1.94
C PRO A 947 36.07 -29.67 -0.93
N ASN A 948 37.37 -29.70 -0.59
CA ASN A 948 38.00 -30.76 0.21
C ASN A 948 37.20 -31.14 1.48
N PRO A 949 36.52 -32.31 1.50
CA PRO A 949 35.67 -32.72 2.62
C PRO A 949 36.48 -33.14 3.86
N CYS A 950 37.76 -33.52 3.70
CA CYS A 950 38.60 -34.05 4.78
C CYS A 950 39.09 -32.99 5.79
N ARG A 951 38.65 -31.73 5.67
CA ARG A 951 39.04 -30.57 6.51
C ARG A 951 40.56 -30.36 6.58
N LEU A 952 41.22 -30.91 7.60
CA LEU A 952 42.66 -30.81 7.85
C LEU A 952 43.44 -32.03 7.31
N GLY A 953 42.73 -33.08 6.88
CA GLY A 953 43.30 -34.23 6.18
C GLY A 953 43.36 -34.06 4.66
N ARG A 954 44.05 -34.99 4.00
CA ARG A 954 44.17 -35.04 2.53
C ARG A 954 43.07 -35.91 1.91
N CYS A 955 42.38 -35.39 0.89
CA CYS A 955 41.38 -36.11 0.08
C CYS A 955 42.02 -36.89 -1.08
N VAL A 956 41.41 -38.02 -1.44
CA VAL A 956 41.63 -38.74 -2.71
C VAL A 956 40.27 -39.16 -3.28
N ASP A 957 40.06 -38.82 -4.56
CA ASP A 957 38.82 -38.96 -5.33
C ASP A 957 38.64 -40.39 -5.87
N GLN A 958 37.40 -40.88 -5.91
CA GLN A 958 37.00 -42.22 -6.36
C GLN A 958 35.57 -42.16 -6.95
N PRO A 959 35.16 -43.09 -7.83
CA PRO A 959 33.79 -43.09 -8.37
C PRO A 959 32.75 -43.10 -7.24
N ASN A 960 31.93 -42.05 -7.16
CA ASN A 960 30.91 -41.84 -6.13
C ASN A 960 31.44 -41.87 -4.66
N SER A 961 32.73 -41.58 -4.42
CA SER A 961 33.28 -41.56 -3.06
C SER A 961 34.61 -40.81 -2.93
N PHE A 962 34.95 -40.41 -1.72
CA PHE A 962 36.28 -39.88 -1.39
C PHE A 962 36.87 -40.62 -0.18
N SER A 963 38.18 -40.53 -0.01
CA SER A 963 38.90 -41.05 1.16
C SER A 963 39.79 -40.00 1.81
N CYS A 964 39.92 -40.07 3.13
CA CYS A 964 40.65 -39.11 3.97
C CYS A 964 41.86 -39.73 4.67
N ILE A 965 42.83 -38.88 5.04
CA ILE A 965 44.01 -39.25 5.82
C ILE A 965 44.21 -38.21 6.93
N CYS A 966 43.95 -38.58 8.19
CA CYS A 966 44.11 -37.70 9.37
C CYS A 966 45.52 -37.78 10.03
N PRO A 967 45.96 -36.73 10.75
CA PRO A 967 47.22 -36.73 11.51
C PRO A 967 47.18 -37.56 12.80
N PRO A 968 48.34 -37.87 13.43
CA PRO A 968 48.41 -38.60 14.69
C PRO A 968 47.71 -37.87 15.85
N GLY A 969 46.99 -38.63 16.70
CA GLY A 969 46.28 -38.11 17.86
C GLY A 969 44.80 -37.78 17.62
N MET A 970 44.28 -38.03 16.42
CA MET A 970 42.85 -38.00 16.12
C MET A 970 42.38 -39.34 15.55
N THR A 971 41.09 -39.64 15.72
CA THR A 971 40.42 -40.85 15.22
C THR A 971 39.18 -40.48 14.43
N GLU A 972 38.81 -41.31 13.45
CA GLU A 972 37.51 -41.28 12.80
C GLU A 972 36.53 -42.19 13.56
N GLU A 973 35.31 -41.72 13.82
CA GLU A 973 34.21 -42.55 14.34
C GLU A 973 32.93 -42.29 13.54
N MET A 974 32.13 -43.34 13.36
CA MET A 974 30.89 -43.30 12.58
C MET A 974 29.68 -43.10 13.51
N GLN A 975 28.82 -42.12 13.20
CA GLN A 975 27.60 -41.89 13.98
C GLN A 975 26.56 -42.99 13.75
N ASN A 976 25.89 -43.43 14.83
CA ASN A 976 24.78 -44.37 14.77
C ASN A 976 23.85 -44.16 15.98
N VAL A 977 22.70 -43.51 15.76
CA VAL A 977 21.68 -43.28 16.79
C VAL A 977 20.30 -43.43 16.15
N ASN A 978 19.46 -44.32 16.69
CA ASN A 978 18.01 -44.12 16.64
C ASN A 978 17.33 -44.78 17.86
N PHE A 979 16.06 -44.43 18.09
CA PHE A 979 15.34 -44.50 19.37
C PHE A 979 15.25 -45.86 20.12
N PHE A 980 15.13 -45.73 21.46
CA PHE A 980 14.67 -46.69 22.47
C PHE A 980 15.30 -48.10 22.57
N THR A 981 16.16 -48.32 23.58
CA THR A 981 15.90 -49.30 24.67
C THR A 981 16.91 -49.22 25.85
N THR A 982 16.63 -48.38 26.84
CA THR A 982 17.25 -48.45 28.20
C THR A 982 16.22 -48.30 29.32
N LEU A 983 15.07 -48.95 29.20
CA LEU A 983 14.10 -49.10 30.29
C LEU A 983 13.80 -50.59 30.53
N SER A 984 14.56 -51.25 31.42
CA SER A 984 14.16 -52.46 32.17
C SER A 984 15.28 -53.01 33.09
N ILE A 985 15.60 -52.29 34.17
CA ILE A 985 16.12 -52.92 35.41
C ILE A 985 15.44 -52.24 36.60
N LEU A 986 14.55 -52.99 37.29
CA LEU A 986 13.83 -52.62 38.53
C LEU A 986 12.83 -51.43 38.38
N LEU A 987 11.55 -51.53 38.74
CA LEU A 987 10.74 -52.62 39.30
C LEU A 987 9.29 -52.52 38.79
N PHE A 988 8.77 -53.61 38.21
CA PHE A 988 7.33 -53.89 38.19
C PHE A 988 7.11 -55.31 38.72
N LYS A 989 6.11 -55.49 39.58
CA LYS A 989 5.54 -56.79 39.92
C LYS A 989 4.10 -56.84 39.43
N SER A 990 3.71 -58.04 38.97
CA SER A 990 2.33 -58.47 38.71
C SER A 990 1.62 -57.89 37.47
N ILE A 991 1.48 -58.80 36.50
CA ILE A 991 0.31 -59.03 35.61
C ILE A 991 0.40 -58.45 34.18
N LYS A 992 -0.18 -59.24 33.26
CA LYS A 992 -0.23 -59.19 31.80
C LYS A 992 -1.71 -59.45 31.37
N PRO A 993 -2.04 -59.54 30.08
CA PRO A 993 -1.91 -58.58 28.97
C PRO A 993 -3.29 -58.41 28.26
N VAL A 994 -3.31 -57.82 27.06
CA VAL A 994 -3.86 -58.44 25.82
C VAL A 994 -3.39 -57.61 24.60
N ASN A 995 -3.28 -58.24 23.43
CA ASN A 995 -2.69 -57.66 22.21
C ASN A 995 -3.76 -57.14 21.24
N PHE A 996 -3.35 -56.28 20.30
CA PHE A 996 -3.70 -56.46 18.88
C PHE A 996 -2.53 -56.08 17.94
N LEU A 997 -2.62 -56.52 16.68
CA LEU A 997 -1.53 -56.69 15.69
C LEU A 997 -2.12 -56.50 14.28
N THR A 998 -1.46 -56.14 13.17
CA THR A 998 -0.10 -55.66 12.75
C THR A 998 -0.28 -55.12 11.30
N ASP A 999 0.66 -54.55 10.52
CA ASP A 999 2.13 -54.52 10.42
C ASP A 999 2.57 -53.24 9.64
N SER A 1000 3.83 -52.80 9.73
CA SER A 1000 4.43 -51.95 8.67
C SER A 1000 5.95 -52.02 8.66
N LYS A 1001 6.50 -52.81 7.72
CA LYS A 1001 7.93 -52.83 7.41
C LYS A 1001 8.25 -51.73 6.42
N ASN A 1002 9.23 -50.87 6.68
CA ASN A 1002 9.96 -50.23 5.59
C ASN A 1002 11.47 -50.14 5.87
N LYS A 1003 12.26 -50.16 4.80
CA LYS A 1003 13.66 -50.65 4.83
C LYS A 1003 14.69 -49.60 4.37
N LYS A 1004 14.26 -48.37 4.09
CA LYS A 1004 15.06 -47.31 3.45
C LYS A 1004 15.99 -46.53 4.39
N GLU A 1005 15.67 -46.41 5.68
CA GLU A 1005 16.41 -45.55 6.62
C GLU A 1005 17.80 -46.08 7.01
N LYS A 1006 18.26 -47.20 6.42
CA LYS A 1006 19.48 -47.91 6.79
C LYS A 1006 20.65 -47.77 5.79
N GLN A 1007 20.55 -46.84 4.84
CA GLN A 1007 21.51 -46.70 3.74
C GLN A 1007 22.21 -45.32 3.67
N GLU A 1008 21.61 -44.27 4.24
CA GLU A 1008 22.19 -42.91 4.37
C GLU A 1008 23.33 -42.79 5.42
N LEU A 1009 23.77 -43.89 6.03
CA LEU A 1009 24.67 -43.89 7.19
C LEU A 1009 26.14 -44.16 6.83
N LYS A 1010 26.64 -43.62 5.69
CA LYS A 1010 27.97 -43.96 5.16
C LYS A 1010 28.87 -42.84 4.57
N LYS A 1011 28.38 -41.64 4.23
CA LYS A 1011 29.19 -40.56 3.60
C LYS A 1011 29.67 -39.46 4.58
N ALA A 1012 30.00 -39.80 5.83
CA ALA A 1012 30.43 -38.83 6.85
C ALA A 1012 31.51 -39.34 7.82
N SER A 1013 32.74 -39.54 7.32
CA SER A 1013 33.95 -39.69 8.16
C SER A 1013 34.60 -38.33 8.43
N GLY A 1014 35.03 -38.09 9.67
CA GLY A 1014 35.79 -36.91 10.05
C GLY A 1014 36.36 -37.03 11.47
N CYS A 1015 37.38 -36.23 11.77
CA CYS A 1015 38.17 -36.32 13.00
C CYS A 1015 37.70 -35.28 14.05
N PHE A 1016 37.28 -35.73 15.25
CA PHE A 1016 36.53 -34.92 16.25
C PHE A 1016 36.87 -35.23 17.73
N LEU A 1017 36.30 -34.45 18.66
CA LEU A 1017 36.36 -34.53 20.14
C LEU A 1017 34.99 -34.11 20.76
N ALA A 1018 34.70 -34.45 22.03
CA ALA A 1018 33.31 -34.69 22.49
C ALA A 1018 32.73 -33.81 23.65
N ILE A 1019 31.40 -33.61 23.59
CA ILE A 1019 30.41 -33.17 24.62
C ILE A 1019 30.40 -31.66 25.04
N THR A 1020 29.19 -31.12 25.26
CA THR A 1020 28.87 -29.75 25.71
C THR A 1020 28.23 -29.71 27.11
N VAL A 1021 28.36 -28.58 27.84
CA VAL A 1021 27.93 -28.43 29.24
C VAL A 1021 27.42 -26.99 29.52
N CYS A 1022 26.38 -26.83 30.35
CA CYS A 1022 25.92 -25.52 30.87
C CYS A 1022 26.76 -25.04 32.07
N ARG A 1023 27.08 -23.74 32.16
CA ARG A 1023 28.07 -23.22 33.12
C ARG A 1023 27.58 -23.14 34.57
N TYR A 1024 26.26 -23.12 34.78
CA TYR A 1024 25.61 -23.11 36.09
C TYR A 1024 24.40 -24.06 36.08
N PRO A 1025 24.07 -24.73 37.20
CA PRO A 1025 22.90 -25.61 37.27
C PRO A 1025 21.60 -24.80 37.28
N CYS A 1026 20.58 -25.30 36.58
CA CYS A 1026 19.24 -24.72 36.55
C CYS A 1026 18.50 -24.90 37.89
N GLY A 1027 17.45 -24.09 38.09
CA GLY A 1027 16.61 -24.12 39.29
C GLY A 1027 15.81 -25.41 39.46
N GLN A 1028 15.21 -25.57 40.64
CA GLN A 1028 14.33 -26.69 40.93
C GLN A 1028 13.11 -26.67 39.99
N ASN A 1029 12.75 -27.84 39.43
CA ASN A 1029 11.76 -28.01 38.35
C ASN A 1029 12.12 -27.37 36.99
N MET A 1030 13.39 -27.07 36.74
CA MET A 1030 13.89 -26.66 35.41
C MET A 1030 14.85 -27.70 34.78
N GLU A 1031 15.20 -27.52 33.51
CA GLU A 1031 16.36 -28.14 32.86
C GLU A 1031 17.09 -27.19 31.89
N CYS A 1032 18.30 -27.55 31.44
CA CYS A 1032 19.14 -26.72 30.59
C CYS A 1032 19.07 -27.19 29.12
N SER A 1033 18.28 -26.50 28.30
CA SER A 1033 18.04 -26.83 26.89
C SER A 1033 19.07 -26.21 25.94
N LEU A 1034 19.69 -25.09 26.33
CA LEU A 1034 20.76 -24.39 25.59
C LEU A 1034 21.80 -23.83 26.57
N PRO A 1035 23.04 -23.50 26.15
CA PRO A 1035 24.09 -23.01 27.04
C PRO A 1035 23.67 -21.81 27.90
N ASN A 1036 23.51 -22.05 29.21
CA ASN A 1036 23.03 -21.07 30.21
C ASN A 1036 21.56 -20.61 30.03
N THR A 1037 20.71 -21.40 29.37
CA THR A 1037 19.27 -21.16 29.27
C THR A 1037 18.51 -22.28 29.96
N CYS A 1038 17.65 -21.92 30.91
CA CYS A 1038 16.88 -22.85 31.74
C CYS A 1038 15.37 -22.70 31.48
N THR A 1039 14.68 -23.81 31.29
CA THR A 1039 13.23 -23.86 31.00
C THR A 1039 12.49 -24.72 32.04
N CYS A 1040 11.23 -24.38 32.36
CA CYS A 1040 10.41 -25.21 33.25
C CYS A 1040 10.15 -26.60 32.65
N ARG A 1041 10.01 -27.60 33.53
CA ARG A 1041 9.49 -28.93 33.18
C ARG A 1041 7.96 -28.89 33.07
N GLU A 1042 7.37 -29.83 32.33
CA GLU A 1042 5.92 -29.96 32.21
C GLU A 1042 5.21 -30.08 33.58
N GLY A 1043 3.98 -29.59 33.64
CA GLY A 1043 3.16 -29.52 34.86
C GLY A 1043 3.47 -28.34 35.79
N TYR A 1044 4.51 -27.55 35.53
CA TYR A 1044 4.92 -26.43 36.40
C TYR A 1044 4.98 -25.07 35.67
N THR A 1045 4.61 -24.00 36.38
CA THR A 1045 4.55 -22.62 35.90
C THR A 1045 4.90 -21.63 37.03
N GLY A 1046 4.85 -20.33 36.75
CA GLY A 1046 5.45 -19.25 37.52
C GLY A 1046 6.91 -18.98 37.10
N TYR A 1047 7.41 -17.79 37.40
CA TYR A 1047 8.75 -17.31 37.02
C TYR A 1047 9.92 -18.18 37.54
N ASN A 1048 9.64 -19.10 38.46
CA ASN A 1048 10.55 -20.03 39.10
C ASN A 1048 10.05 -21.50 39.08
N CYS A 1049 9.01 -21.83 38.29
CA CYS A 1049 8.46 -23.18 38.14
C CYS A 1049 8.01 -23.84 39.47
N HIS A 1050 7.59 -23.04 40.45
CA HIS A 1050 7.15 -23.53 41.77
C HIS A 1050 5.63 -23.77 41.87
N THR A 1051 4.84 -23.20 40.97
CA THR A 1051 3.38 -23.43 40.92
C THR A 1051 3.12 -24.68 40.09
N ALA A 1052 2.55 -25.72 40.69
CA ALA A 1052 2.03 -26.87 39.97
C ALA A 1052 0.66 -26.55 39.32
N VAL A 1053 0.34 -27.21 38.20
CA VAL A 1053 -0.97 -27.13 37.53
C VAL A 1053 -1.72 -28.44 37.72
N CYS A 1054 -2.99 -28.36 38.11
CA CYS A 1054 -3.88 -29.50 38.15
C CYS A 1054 -4.93 -29.35 37.03
N ARG A 1055 -5.23 -30.43 36.31
CA ARG A 1055 -6.31 -30.49 35.32
C ARG A 1055 -7.14 -31.77 35.54
N PRO A 1056 -8.38 -31.68 36.02
CA PRO A 1056 -9.14 -30.46 36.35
C PRO A 1056 -8.59 -29.70 37.57
N ASP A 1057 -9.06 -28.46 37.74
CA ASP A 1057 -8.76 -27.64 38.91
C ASP A 1057 -9.41 -28.21 40.19
N CYS A 1058 -8.76 -27.98 41.34
CA CYS A 1058 -9.23 -28.47 42.63
C CYS A 1058 -10.48 -27.69 43.11
N GLN A 1059 -11.55 -28.42 43.41
CA GLN A 1059 -12.83 -27.89 43.90
C GLN A 1059 -12.88 -27.83 45.43
N ASN A 1060 -13.98 -27.32 46.00
CA ASN A 1060 -14.26 -27.26 47.44
C ASN A 1060 -13.10 -26.71 48.32
N GLN A 1061 -12.35 -25.72 47.80
CA GLN A 1061 -11.15 -25.13 48.44
C GLN A 1061 -9.96 -26.09 48.61
N GLY A 1062 -9.94 -27.22 47.89
CA GLY A 1062 -8.77 -28.08 47.75
C GLY A 1062 -7.58 -27.36 47.09
N ARG A 1063 -6.37 -27.82 47.41
CA ARG A 1063 -5.13 -27.16 46.98
C ARG A 1063 -4.34 -28.04 46.00
N CYS A 1064 -4.00 -27.52 44.83
CA CYS A 1064 -3.08 -28.20 43.93
C CYS A 1064 -1.67 -28.22 44.55
N VAL A 1065 -1.13 -29.41 44.84
CA VAL A 1065 0.17 -29.58 45.53
C VAL A 1065 1.27 -30.14 44.62
N LYS A 1066 0.87 -30.84 43.55
CA LYS A 1066 1.72 -31.38 42.49
C LYS A 1066 0.91 -31.41 41.18
N PRO A 1067 1.55 -31.58 40.01
CA PRO A 1067 0.83 -31.72 38.76
C PRO A 1067 -0.26 -32.79 38.87
N ASP A 1068 -1.48 -32.40 38.52
CA ASP A 1068 -2.70 -33.23 38.54
C ASP A 1068 -2.97 -33.94 39.89
N MET A 1069 -2.61 -33.31 41.02
CA MET A 1069 -2.82 -33.82 42.37
C MET A 1069 -3.28 -32.73 43.36
N CYS A 1070 -4.52 -32.86 43.83
CA CYS A 1070 -5.14 -32.00 44.84
C CYS A 1070 -4.98 -32.54 46.28
N GLU A 1071 -4.93 -31.63 47.26
CA GLU A 1071 -5.01 -31.88 48.69
C GLU A 1071 -6.34 -31.32 49.23
N CYS A 1072 -7.18 -32.17 49.83
CA CYS A 1072 -8.58 -31.85 50.14
C CYS A 1072 -8.81 -31.48 51.62
N PRO A 1073 -9.73 -30.53 51.93
CA PRO A 1073 -10.07 -30.21 53.32
C PRO A 1073 -10.78 -31.37 54.03
N VAL A 1074 -10.69 -31.40 55.36
CA VAL A 1074 -11.32 -32.46 56.18
C VAL A 1074 -12.84 -32.44 56.01
N GLY A 1075 -13.36 -33.50 55.38
CA GLY A 1075 -14.78 -33.64 55.04
C GLY A 1075 -15.04 -33.90 53.56
N TYR A 1076 -14.06 -33.60 52.69
CA TYR A 1076 -14.16 -33.81 51.24
C TYR A 1076 -13.18 -34.88 50.73
N SER A 1077 -13.52 -35.53 49.61
CA SER A 1077 -12.73 -36.54 48.91
C SER A 1077 -12.85 -36.42 47.38
N GLY A 1078 -12.38 -37.43 46.64
CA GLY A 1078 -12.23 -37.37 45.18
C GLY A 1078 -10.89 -36.80 44.71
N PRO A 1079 -10.42 -37.14 43.48
CA PRO A 1079 -9.15 -36.69 42.91
C PRO A 1079 -9.04 -35.16 42.74
N SER A 1080 -10.16 -34.45 42.61
CA SER A 1080 -10.23 -32.98 42.55
C SER A 1080 -10.91 -32.35 43.77
N CYS A 1081 -11.11 -33.12 44.86
CA CYS A 1081 -11.84 -32.69 46.06
C CYS A 1081 -13.35 -32.43 45.81
N GLU A 1082 -13.96 -33.12 44.86
CA GLU A 1082 -15.34 -32.94 44.41
C GLU A 1082 -16.42 -33.64 45.26
N GLU A 1083 -16.05 -34.66 46.06
CA GLU A 1083 -16.98 -35.48 46.89
C GLU A 1083 -17.10 -34.99 48.33
#